data_AF-A0A5J5E919-F1
#
_entry.id   AF-A0A5J5E919-F1
#
_cell.length_a   1.000
_cell.length_b   1.000
_cell.length_c   1.000
_cell.angle_alpha   90.00
_cell.angle_beta   90.00
_cell.angle_gamma   90.00
#
_symmetry.space_group_name_H-M   'P 1'
#
loop_
_entity.id
_entity.type
_entity.pdbx_description
1 polymer ?
#
loop_
_entity_poly.entity_id
_entity_poly.type
_entity_poly.pdbx_seq_one_letter_code
_entity_poly.pdbx_strand_id
1 'polypeptide(L)'
;MATLNVAGRIALGREGLPVDAVGRGNIWLEEDYGPRTVQIAQEIMLKSLLGTDPGELELVVFDYNLRGVAAPFAGLQADHLLRVLITEKELGDYCVKLEQHIHGVHTVIQGRQRSLLDFRRATGKRVESYILVVITADMYMLNDHTKELMSILMAAGPAAGVTFLIVSPTPDDASVMFLSNKCHVITTNTSLTPNVSANTIIDSCADLAERFSKSTMDPVLFEDVCDTSPQAMWTGNSSDGVTFDVGMYGLETTRVTIGSNREQLHNALITGAVGQGKSNLIAVILHSLCQRYSPRELELYLLDFKEGVTLRQYANIDHQDYLPHVRALGLESDVEFGMAVLQHLYAVYQRRMRLFKRHSCQNIKQYRESTGAVVPRIVVVIDEFQMMLDDKSMARDVVAMLSKSTRLFRAAGIHFILASQTIASGIELSKDSDIFAQTPIRIAHRNSIRESEATLGLGNTAAADLHMGQAIVNLDYGAIASNRKVAVAWADDAVLSRLRRNWWIHARDFTRPPYVYDGTKVIRLDAASAEMLATRGGRPELFVGERISVGGSSLKLDFGEDSGRNMAVFGAGEEQFDDADIDVDEVTGIGPGATDDASDADADAQDEEHVNNAIGLLQNAAIALALRNTKGNAQFIVCDLTDADAAKRNDMNGFYQFMESIGFPVQRVEGKALGAVVNDLADSLTSRTADDDLVYLIGFGLDKVADMPKSFGKLVKDGPAKGVHVLGWWMKTSVFESHVGFGNNGYFDIKIMLRLDEREVQRQLGPFTAWKPRANRALVADSTYLSEPVTVIPYTPVNLETRRRITSALFGY
;
A
#
# COMPACT_ATOMS: atom_id res chain seq x y z
N MET A 1 39.30 8.29 -8.45
CA MET A 1 38.23 9.23 -8.87
C MET A 1 37.85 8.84 -10.29
N ALA A 2 36.62 8.38 -10.51
CA ALA A 2 36.13 8.14 -11.86
C ALA A 2 36.16 9.47 -12.63
N THR A 3 36.78 9.51 -13.80
CA THR A 3 36.76 10.68 -14.68
C THR A 3 35.35 10.80 -15.27
N LEU A 4 34.56 11.76 -14.78
CA LEU A 4 33.26 12.09 -15.36
C LEU A 4 33.47 12.69 -16.75
N ASN A 5 33.27 11.88 -17.80
CA ASN A 5 33.48 12.34 -19.16
C ASN A 5 32.28 13.15 -19.64
N VAL A 6 32.57 14.31 -20.22
CA VAL A 6 31.60 15.19 -20.86
C VAL A 6 32.24 15.73 -22.13
N ALA A 7 31.51 15.65 -23.24
CA ALA A 7 31.95 16.11 -24.55
C ALA A 7 31.95 17.65 -24.67
N GLY A 8 32.63 18.34 -23.75
CA GLY A 8 32.68 19.80 -23.76
C GLY A 8 33.39 20.38 -24.98
N ARG A 9 34.31 19.61 -25.58
CA ARG A 9 34.88 19.88 -26.90
C ARG A 9 34.84 18.63 -27.74
N ILE A 10 34.39 18.78 -28.98
CA ILE A 10 34.38 17.72 -29.99
C ILE A 10 35.24 18.15 -31.18
N ALA A 11 35.87 17.19 -31.85
CA ALA A 11 36.59 17.43 -33.10
C ALA A 11 35.68 17.00 -34.26
N LEU A 12 35.35 17.88 -35.20
CA LEU A 12 34.41 17.62 -36.30
C LEU A 12 35.10 17.39 -37.63
N GLY A 13 34.50 16.52 -38.45
CA GLY A 13 35.01 16.12 -39.76
C GLY A 13 36.30 15.30 -39.66
N ARG A 14 36.84 14.89 -40.81
CA ARG A 14 38.16 14.26 -40.88
C ARG A 14 39.29 15.23 -40.56
N GLU A 15 39.02 16.51 -40.71
CA GLU A 15 39.93 17.63 -40.48
C GLU A 15 40.13 17.91 -38.98
N GLY A 16 39.22 17.42 -38.13
CA GLY A 16 39.33 17.53 -36.68
C GLY A 16 39.10 18.95 -36.14
N LEU A 17 38.18 19.71 -36.75
CA LEU A 17 37.85 21.06 -36.33
C LEU A 17 37.35 21.07 -34.87
N PRO A 18 38.04 21.72 -33.92
CA PRO A 18 37.61 21.75 -32.53
C PRO A 18 36.42 22.69 -32.35
N VAL A 19 35.33 22.16 -31.81
CA VAL A 19 34.10 22.90 -31.52
C VAL A 19 33.73 22.74 -30.05
N ASP A 20 33.43 23.84 -29.38
CA ASP A 20 32.85 23.83 -28.04
C ASP A 20 31.40 23.33 -28.13
N ALA A 21 31.08 22.28 -27.37
CA ALA A 21 29.80 21.59 -27.43
C ALA A 21 29.18 21.52 -26.02
N VAL A 22 28.97 20.31 -25.49
CA VAL A 22 28.15 20.06 -24.29
C VAL A 22 28.63 20.86 -23.09
N GLY A 23 27.79 21.80 -22.64
CA GLY A 23 28.03 22.63 -21.46
C GLY A 23 29.11 23.71 -21.64
N ARG A 24 29.50 24.02 -22.88
CA ARG A 24 30.49 25.07 -23.19
C ARG A 24 30.01 26.16 -24.12
N GLY A 25 29.18 25.84 -25.11
CA GLY A 25 28.68 26.85 -26.05
C GLY A 25 27.68 26.27 -27.03
N ASN A 26 26.91 27.15 -27.67
CA ASN A 26 25.95 26.77 -28.70
C ASN A 26 26.62 26.71 -30.08
N ILE A 27 26.03 25.95 -30.99
CA ILE A 27 26.54 25.71 -32.34
C ILE A 27 25.49 26.16 -33.34
N TRP A 28 25.92 26.91 -34.35
CA TRP A 28 25.11 27.26 -35.52
C TRP A 28 25.73 26.58 -36.73
N LEU A 29 25.01 25.65 -37.33
CA LEU A 29 25.39 24.99 -38.57
C LEU A 29 24.64 25.64 -39.72
N GLU A 30 25.39 26.24 -40.66
CA GLU A 30 24.82 26.84 -41.86
C GLU A 30 24.13 25.79 -42.72
N GLU A 31 22.82 25.93 -42.90
CA GLU A 31 22.02 25.05 -43.74
C GLU A 31 22.25 25.36 -45.22
N ASP A 32 22.78 24.37 -45.94
CA ASP A 32 22.93 24.38 -47.41
C ASP A 32 21.83 23.57 -48.12
N TYR A 33 20.89 23.02 -47.34
CA TYR A 33 19.83 22.10 -47.77
C TYR A 33 20.34 20.80 -48.42
N GLY A 34 21.62 20.50 -48.28
CA GLY A 34 22.27 19.30 -48.79
C GLY A 34 22.31 18.15 -47.76
N PRO A 35 22.59 16.90 -48.21
CA PRO A 35 22.71 15.75 -47.31
C PRO A 35 23.92 15.86 -46.36
N ARG A 36 24.92 16.66 -46.72
CA ARG A 36 26.14 16.86 -45.93
C ARG A 36 25.84 17.54 -44.60
N THR A 37 24.99 18.55 -44.59
CA THR A 37 24.61 19.29 -43.37
C THR A 37 23.95 18.37 -42.35
N VAL A 38 23.04 17.49 -42.81
CA VAL A 38 22.42 16.46 -41.97
C VAL A 38 23.48 15.52 -41.39
N GLN A 39 24.45 15.06 -42.19
CA GLN A 39 25.52 14.18 -41.71
C GLN A 39 26.44 14.87 -40.69
N ILE A 40 26.74 16.15 -40.85
CA ILE A 40 27.52 16.94 -39.88
C ILE A 40 26.75 17.10 -38.58
N ALA A 41 25.44 17.42 -38.64
CA ALA A 41 24.59 17.51 -37.46
C ALA A 41 24.54 16.16 -36.70
N GLN A 42 24.38 15.05 -37.43
CA GLN A 42 24.42 13.69 -36.87
C GLN A 42 25.78 13.36 -36.26
N GLU A 43 26.89 13.77 -36.87
CA GLU A 43 28.23 13.60 -36.32
C GLU A 43 28.42 14.39 -35.00
N ILE A 44 27.91 15.62 -34.92
CA ILE A 44 27.92 16.44 -33.70
C ILE A 44 27.14 15.71 -32.59
N MET A 45 25.92 15.23 -32.90
CA MET A 45 25.08 14.50 -31.95
C MET A 45 25.77 13.23 -31.45
N LEU A 46 26.31 12.40 -32.35
CA LEU A 46 26.98 11.15 -31.98
C LEU A 46 28.23 11.41 -31.15
N LYS A 47 29.09 12.36 -31.52
CA LYS A 47 30.31 12.68 -30.76
C LYS A 47 29.99 13.26 -29.39
N SER A 48 28.90 14.02 -29.29
CA SER A 48 28.43 14.54 -27.99
C SER A 48 27.97 13.41 -27.07
N LEU A 49 27.24 12.42 -27.60
CA LEU A 49 26.83 11.22 -26.87
C LEU A 49 28.02 10.35 -26.46
N LEU A 50 28.88 9.96 -27.40
CA LEU A 50 30.01 9.07 -27.13
C LEU A 50 31.09 9.69 -26.25
N GLY A 51 31.23 11.01 -26.29
CA GLY A 51 32.17 11.76 -25.45
C GLY A 51 31.64 12.10 -24.05
N THR A 52 30.38 11.75 -23.76
CA THR A 52 29.74 11.97 -22.46
C THR A 52 29.41 10.62 -21.83
N ASP A 53 29.53 10.51 -20.51
CA ASP A 53 29.20 9.27 -19.81
C ASP A 53 27.75 8.81 -20.14
N PRO A 54 27.49 7.50 -20.31
CA PRO A 54 26.16 7.00 -20.64
C PRO A 54 25.09 7.46 -19.64
N GLY A 55 23.94 7.92 -20.14
CA GLY A 55 22.84 8.42 -19.32
C GLY A 55 22.95 9.88 -18.86
N GLU A 56 24.07 10.56 -19.12
CA GLU A 56 24.29 11.92 -18.64
C GLU A 56 23.91 13.01 -19.66
N LEU A 57 23.61 12.64 -20.91
CA LEU A 57 23.21 13.56 -21.98
C LEU A 57 21.86 13.16 -22.59
N GLU A 58 20.87 14.05 -22.53
CA GLU A 58 19.60 13.93 -23.26
C GLU A 58 19.71 14.65 -24.61
N LEU A 59 19.24 14.00 -25.69
CA LEU A 59 19.06 14.61 -27.00
C LEU A 59 17.61 15.03 -27.18
N VAL A 60 17.39 16.27 -27.64
CA VAL A 60 16.07 16.80 -27.95
C VAL A 60 16.10 17.34 -29.36
N VAL A 61 15.31 16.79 -30.27
CA VAL A 61 15.35 17.16 -31.68
C VAL A 61 14.01 17.74 -32.11
N PHE A 62 14.03 18.96 -32.66
CA PHE A 62 12.91 19.57 -33.35
C PHE A 62 13.27 19.73 -34.82
N ASP A 63 12.60 18.97 -35.69
CA ASP A 63 12.89 18.92 -37.12
C ASP A 63 11.73 19.47 -37.95
N TYR A 64 11.64 20.81 -37.99
CA TYR A 64 10.61 21.52 -38.76
C TYR A 64 10.72 21.25 -40.27
N ASN A 65 11.95 21.11 -40.75
CA ASN A 65 12.24 20.89 -42.17
C ASN A 65 12.13 19.41 -42.59
N LEU A 66 11.76 18.50 -41.68
CA LEU A 66 11.61 17.05 -41.90
C LEU A 66 12.83 16.42 -42.58
N ARG A 67 14.03 16.83 -42.18
CA ARG A 67 15.32 16.41 -42.76
C ARG A 67 15.78 15.03 -42.28
N GLY A 68 15.13 14.47 -41.26
CA GLY A 68 15.43 13.13 -40.74
C GLY A 68 16.71 13.09 -39.91
N VAL A 69 17.11 14.21 -39.30
CA VAL A 69 18.37 14.31 -38.54
C VAL A 69 18.41 13.31 -37.38
N ALA A 70 17.27 13.10 -36.71
CA ALA A 70 17.13 12.15 -35.61
C ALA A 70 17.00 10.68 -36.03
N ALA A 71 16.78 10.37 -37.31
CA ALA A 71 16.36 9.02 -37.73
C ALA A 71 17.33 7.89 -37.32
N PRO A 72 18.66 8.03 -37.46
CA PRO A 72 19.61 6.99 -37.03
C PRO A 72 19.70 6.81 -35.50
N PHE A 73 19.14 7.72 -34.72
CA PHE A 73 19.18 7.71 -33.25
C PHE A 73 17.90 7.11 -32.62
N ALA A 74 16.94 6.65 -33.43
CA ALA A 74 15.61 6.22 -32.97
C ALA A 74 15.65 5.15 -31.86
N GLY A 75 16.68 4.29 -31.82
CA GLY A 75 16.87 3.29 -30.77
C GLY A 75 16.99 3.87 -29.35
N LEU A 76 17.40 5.13 -29.22
CA LEU A 76 17.57 5.83 -27.93
C LEU A 76 16.25 6.36 -27.34
N GLN A 77 15.14 6.33 -28.09
CA GLN A 77 13.85 6.83 -27.60
C GLN A 77 13.30 5.98 -26.45
N ALA A 78 13.52 4.66 -26.49
CA ALA A 78 13.04 3.73 -25.46
C ALA A 78 13.65 4.03 -24.08
N ASP A 79 14.89 4.51 -24.06
CA ASP A 79 15.64 4.84 -22.83
C ASP A 79 15.51 6.32 -22.42
N HIS A 80 14.67 7.09 -23.11
CA HIS A 80 14.50 8.55 -22.91
C HIS A 80 15.78 9.37 -23.11
N LEU A 81 16.77 8.83 -23.83
CA LEU A 81 17.97 9.56 -24.22
C LEU A 81 17.75 10.37 -25.49
N LEU A 82 16.67 10.12 -26.23
CA LEU A 82 16.22 10.92 -27.38
C LEU A 82 14.74 11.30 -27.23
N ARG A 83 14.46 12.60 -27.37
CA ARG A 83 13.12 13.18 -27.50
C ARG A 83 12.98 13.85 -28.86
N VAL A 84 11.89 13.58 -29.57
CA VAL A 84 11.58 14.24 -30.85
C VAL A 84 10.34 15.10 -30.66
N LEU A 85 10.48 16.39 -30.95
CA LEU A 85 9.41 17.38 -30.93
C LEU A 85 8.89 17.57 -32.35
N ILE A 86 7.57 17.53 -32.51
CA ILE A 86 6.91 17.52 -33.83
C ILE A 86 6.39 18.92 -34.16
N THR A 87 5.89 19.65 -33.15
CA THR A 87 5.22 20.94 -33.35
C THR A 87 5.97 22.10 -32.70
N GLU A 88 5.81 23.30 -33.23
CA GLU A 88 6.39 24.50 -32.61
C GLU A 88 5.87 24.72 -31.18
N LYS A 89 4.61 24.35 -30.92
CA LYS A 89 4.03 24.39 -29.58
C LYS A 89 4.82 23.50 -28.61
N GLU A 90 5.16 22.28 -29.01
CA GLU A 90 5.98 21.38 -28.19
C GLU A 90 7.38 21.95 -27.94
N LEU A 91 7.98 22.66 -28.93
CA LEU A 91 9.24 23.37 -28.74
C LEU A 91 9.11 24.49 -27.70
N GLY A 92 8.03 25.27 -27.75
CA GLY A 92 7.72 26.30 -26.74
C GLY A 92 7.54 25.71 -25.35
N ASP A 93 6.73 24.65 -25.21
CA ASP A 93 6.51 23.95 -23.95
C ASP A 93 7.83 23.35 -23.39
N TYR A 94 8.72 22.86 -24.27
CA TYR A 94 10.03 22.35 -23.86
C TYR A 94 11.00 23.47 -23.45
N CYS A 95 10.93 24.65 -24.08
CA CYS A 95 11.72 25.82 -23.64
C CYS A 95 11.40 26.20 -22.19
N VAL A 96 10.14 26.14 -21.77
CA VAL A 96 9.74 26.35 -20.36
C VAL A 96 10.37 25.29 -19.44
N LYS A 97 10.46 24.03 -19.88
CA LYS A 97 11.16 22.98 -19.12
C LYS A 97 12.67 23.26 -19.00
N LEU A 98 13.29 23.75 -20.07
CA LEU A 98 14.70 24.14 -20.04
C LEU A 98 14.96 25.29 -19.06
N GLU A 99 14.07 26.27 -18.98
CA GLU A 99 14.16 27.34 -17.99
C GLU A 99 14.16 26.78 -16.54
N GLN A 100 13.27 25.84 -16.25
CA GLN A 100 13.20 25.16 -14.95
C GLN A 100 14.48 24.37 -14.66
N HIS A 101 15.01 23.65 -15.66
CA HIS A 101 16.27 22.92 -15.55
C HIS A 101 17.43 23.86 -15.22
N ILE A 102 17.58 24.97 -15.97
CA ILE A 102 18.63 25.98 -15.74
C ILE A 102 18.53 26.54 -14.32
N HIS A 103 17.32 26.85 -13.85
CA HIS A 103 17.11 27.33 -12.49
C HIS A 103 17.50 26.28 -11.43
N GLY A 104 17.14 25.01 -11.66
CA GLY A 104 17.53 23.89 -10.81
C GLY A 104 19.04 23.74 -10.70
N VAL A 105 19.74 23.78 -11.84
CA VAL A 105 21.21 23.71 -11.89
C VAL A 105 21.85 24.87 -11.14
N HIS A 106 21.38 26.11 -11.33
CA HIS A 106 21.88 27.28 -10.59
C HIS A 106 21.66 27.13 -9.08
N THR A 107 20.51 26.60 -8.68
CA THR A 107 20.17 26.35 -7.27
C THR A 107 21.11 25.32 -6.65
N VAL A 108 21.50 24.30 -7.41
CA VAL A 108 22.43 23.26 -6.93
C VAL A 108 23.88 23.76 -6.89
N ILE A 109 24.31 24.52 -7.89
CA ILE A 109 25.68 25.09 -7.94
C ILE A 109 25.87 26.17 -6.86
N GLN A 110 24.80 26.90 -6.51
CA GLN A 110 24.81 27.99 -5.51
C GLN A 110 25.92 29.04 -5.77
N GLY A 111 26.30 29.24 -7.03
CA GLY A 111 27.40 30.14 -7.43
C GLY A 111 28.82 29.68 -7.03
N ARG A 112 28.99 28.46 -6.49
CA ARG A 112 30.30 27.92 -6.09
C ARG A 112 31.23 27.69 -7.29
N GLN A 113 30.66 27.48 -8.47
CA GLN A 113 31.34 27.34 -9.75
C GLN A 113 30.60 28.12 -10.83
N ARG A 114 31.29 28.36 -11.96
CA ARG A 114 30.73 29.12 -13.09
C ARG A 114 29.85 28.28 -14.01
N SER A 115 30.01 26.96 -14.01
CA SER A 115 29.26 26.05 -14.86
C SER A 115 29.02 24.70 -14.18
N LEU A 116 28.03 23.96 -14.65
CA LEU A 116 27.76 22.58 -14.24
C LEU A 116 28.96 21.66 -14.49
N LEU A 117 29.64 21.87 -15.63
CA LEU A 117 30.84 21.13 -16.00
C LEU A 117 31.97 21.34 -14.99
N ASP A 118 32.24 22.59 -14.61
CA ASP A 118 33.27 22.91 -13.62
C ASP A 118 32.88 22.40 -12.22
N PHE A 119 31.59 22.46 -11.89
CA PHE A 119 31.05 21.92 -10.64
C PHE A 119 31.22 20.40 -10.51
N ARG A 120 30.84 19.64 -11.54
CA ARG A 120 31.03 18.18 -11.57
C ARG A 120 32.51 17.79 -11.51
N ARG A 121 33.38 18.52 -12.20
CA ARG A 121 34.84 18.29 -12.15
C ARG A 121 35.43 18.57 -10.78
N ALA A 122 34.99 19.64 -10.11
CA ALA A 122 35.48 20.00 -8.79
C ALA A 122 35.00 19.03 -7.69
N THR A 123 33.77 18.53 -7.80
CA THR A 123 33.13 17.68 -6.79
C THR A 123 33.33 16.19 -7.04
N GLY A 124 33.61 15.79 -8.29
CA GLY A 124 33.65 14.41 -8.72
C GLY A 124 32.30 13.68 -8.66
N LYS A 125 31.19 14.41 -8.50
CA LYS A 125 29.83 13.83 -8.39
C LYS A 125 28.99 14.11 -9.63
N ARG A 126 28.14 13.16 -10.00
CA ARG A 126 27.10 13.30 -11.04
C ARG A 126 25.91 14.04 -10.45
N VAL A 127 25.76 15.30 -10.86
CA VAL A 127 24.72 16.20 -10.36
C VAL A 127 24.10 16.89 -11.57
N GLU A 128 22.79 16.77 -11.78
CA GLU A 128 22.00 17.30 -12.93
C GLU A 128 22.48 16.86 -14.33
N SER A 129 21.60 16.43 -15.22
CA SER A 129 21.97 15.97 -16.57
C SER A 129 22.34 17.11 -17.52
N TYR A 130 23.01 16.77 -18.62
CA TYR A 130 23.22 17.67 -19.76
C TYR A 130 22.11 17.47 -20.80
N ILE A 131 21.81 18.53 -21.56
CA ILE A 131 20.80 18.49 -22.62
C ILE A 131 21.39 19.11 -23.89
N LEU A 132 21.30 18.38 -25.02
CA LEU A 132 21.61 18.90 -26.35
C LEU A 132 20.32 19.05 -27.15
N VAL A 133 19.94 20.31 -27.40
CA VAL A 133 18.75 20.69 -28.16
C VAL A 133 19.15 20.94 -29.60
N VAL A 134 18.68 20.09 -30.51
CA VAL A 134 18.93 20.16 -31.95
C VAL A 134 17.70 20.72 -32.63
N ILE A 135 17.85 21.84 -33.33
CA ILE A 135 16.77 22.54 -34.01
C ILE A 135 17.12 22.64 -35.48
N THR A 136 16.38 21.92 -36.32
CA THR A 136 16.51 21.98 -37.79
C THR A 136 15.30 22.69 -38.37
N ALA A 137 15.41 24.01 -38.48
CA ALA A 137 14.33 24.88 -38.92
C ALA A 137 14.91 26.12 -39.58
N ASP A 138 14.17 26.70 -40.52
CA ASP A 138 14.43 28.06 -40.95
C ASP A 138 14.02 29.00 -39.81
N MET A 139 14.98 29.70 -39.18
CA MET A 139 14.68 30.49 -37.98
C MET A 139 13.66 31.61 -38.26
N TYR A 140 13.54 32.06 -39.51
CA TYR A 140 12.51 33.00 -39.95
C TYR A 140 11.08 32.47 -39.82
N MET A 141 10.89 31.16 -39.85
CA MET A 141 9.57 30.51 -39.79
C MET A 141 9.07 30.32 -38.35
N LEU A 142 9.96 30.44 -37.36
CA LEU A 142 9.57 30.38 -35.96
C LEU A 142 8.97 31.72 -35.51
N ASN A 143 7.96 31.63 -34.65
CA ASN A 143 7.32 32.79 -34.07
C ASN A 143 8.30 33.56 -33.16
N ASP A 144 8.05 34.86 -33.00
CA ASP A 144 8.95 35.76 -32.25
C ASP A 144 9.08 35.37 -30.78
N HIS A 145 8.01 34.88 -30.16
CA HIS A 145 8.00 34.46 -28.77
C HIS A 145 8.96 33.28 -28.51
N THR A 146 8.94 32.26 -29.37
CA THR A 146 9.86 31.11 -29.32
C THR A 146 11.30 31.57 -29.47
N LYS A 147 11.58 32.47 -30.43
CA LYS A 147 12.94 33.00 -30.66
C LYS A 147 13.46 33.81 -29.47
N GLU A 148 12.61 34.61 -28.84
CA GLU A 148 12.96 35.37 -27.63
C GLU A 148 13.30 34.44 -26.46
N LEU A 149 12.46 33.43 -26.20
CA LEU A 149 12.72 32.41 -25.18
C LEU A 149 14.03 31.67 -25.45
N MET A 150 14.21 31.17 -26.68
CA MET A 150 15.45 30.51 -27.10
C MET A 150 16.67 31.39 -26.88
N SER A 151 16.61 32.68 -27.18
CA SER A 151 17.73 33.60 -26.97
C SER A 151 18.14 33.72 -25.51
N ILE A 152 17.18 33.76 -24.58
CA ILE A 152 17.45 33.79 -23.15
C ILE A 152 18.13 32.47 -22.75
N LEU A 153 17.57 31.34 -23.17
CA LEU A 153 18.08 30.00 -22.86
C LEU A 153 19.46 29.75 -23.47
N MET A 154 19.75 30.22 -24.68
CA MET A 154 21.06 30.09 -25.31
C MET A 154 22.14 30.89 -24.59
N ALA A 155 21.79 32.00 -23.93
CA ALA A 155 22.75 32.78 -23.16
C ALA A 155 23.10 32.13 -21.81
N ALA A 156 22.09 31.60 -21.09
CA ALA A 156 22.28 31.00 -19.77
C ALA A 156 22.59 29.48 -19.83
N GLY A 157 22.13 28.82 -20.88
CA GLY A 157 22.07 27.37 -21.04
C GLY A 157 23.43 26.68 -20.95
N PRO A 158 24.47 27.11 -21.70
CA PRO A 158 25.75 26.39 -21.71
C PRO A 158 26.35 26.22 -20.31
N ALA A 159 26.30 27.27 -19.48
CA ALA A 159 26.78 27.20 -18.11
C ALA A 159 25.97 26.22 -17.25
N ALA A 160 24.68 26.09 -17.52
CA ALA A 160 23.78 25.16 -16.86
C ALA A 160 23.73 23.75 -17.49
N GLY A 161 24.53 23.48 -18.53
CA GLY A 161 24.56 22.17 -19.19
C GLY A 161 23.56 21.99 -20.35
N VAL A 162 22.87 23.05 -20.76
CA VAL A 162 21.98 23.06 -21.94
C VAL A 162 22.75 23.63 -23.14
N THR A 163 22.81 22.88 -24.23
CA THR A 163 23.53 23.28 -25.45
C THR A 163 22.57 23.26 -26.64
N PHE A 164 22.57 24.32 -27.45
CA PHE A 164 21.77 24.38 -28.67
C PHE A 164 22.64 24.09 -29.90
N LEU A 165 22.19 23.17 -30.75
CA LEU A 165 22.65 22.98 -32.12
C LEU A 165 21.56 23.47 -33.06
N ILE A 166 21.75 24.64 -33.65
CA ILE A 166 20.81 25.23 -34.62
C ILE A 166 21.32 24.92 -36.02
N VAL A 167 20.49 24.28 -36.83
CA VAL A 167 20.72 24.06 -38.26
C VAL A 167 19.75 24.97 -39.02
N SER A 168 20.28 26.05 -39.58
CA SER A 168 19.48 27.10 -40.22
C SER A 168 20.32 27.89 -41.24
N PRO A 169 19.72 28.50 -42.28
CA PRO A 169 20.43 29.31 -43.24
C PRO A 169 21.19 30.47 -42.57
N THR A 170 22.22 30.98 -43.26
CA THR A 170 22.97 32.14 -42.76
C THR A 170 22.03 33.33 -42.58
N PRO A 171 21.98 33.92 -41.38
CA PRO A 171 21.08 35.03 -41.13
C PRO A 171 21.52 36.27 -41.91
N ASP A 172 20.59 36.87 -42.63
CA ASP A 172 20.76 38.07 -43.44
C ASP A 172 20.08 39.32 -42.85
N ASP A 173 19.28 39.16 -41.79
CA ASP A 173 18.57 40.23 -41.09
C ASP A 173 18.71 40.16 -39.56
N ALA A 174 18.58 41.32 -38.91
CA ALA A 174 18.65 41.54 -37.48
C ALA A 174 17.66 40.67 -36.68
N SER A 175 16.55 40.25 -37.29
CA SER A 175 15.52 39.37 -36.71
C SER A 175 15.99 37.96 -36.36
N VAL A 176 17.15 37.53 -36.86
CA VAL A 176 17.75 36.20 -36.55
C VAL A 176 19.22 36.31 -36.13
N MET A 177 19.93 37.35 -36.57
CA MET A 177 21.35 37.59 -36.21
C MET A 177 21.63 37.59 -34.70
N PHE A 178 20.67 37.99 -33.86
CA PHE A 178 20.86 37.97 -32.40
C PHE A 178 20.98 36.56 -31.82
N LEU A 179 20.46 35.54 -32.51
CA LEU A 179 20.60 34.13 -32.13
C LEU A 179 21.96 33.57 -32.56
N SER A 180 22.36 33.78 -33.82
CA SER A 180 23.63 33.27 -34.35
C SER A 180 24.84 33.87 -33.65
N ASN A 181 24.76 35.14 -33.21
CA ASN A 181 25.79 35.80 -32.40
C ASN A 181 26.08 35.09 -31.05
N LYS A 182 25.19 34.22 -30.59
CA LYS A 182 25.36 33.42 -29.37
C LYS A 182 25.90 32.00 -29.64
N CYS A 183 26.26 31.71 -30.89
CA CYS A 183 26.73 30.42 -31.34
C CYS A 183 28.13 30.49 -31.96
N HIS A 184 28.81 29.36 -31.94
CA HIS A 184 29.92 29.10 -32.84
C HIS A 184 29.36 28.76 -34.23
N VAL A 185 29.59 29.63 -35.21
CA VAL A 185 29.07 29.46 -36.58
C VAL A 185 30.00 28.56 -37.40
N ILE A 186 29.44 27.47 -37.92
CA ILE A 186 30.11 26.51 -38.81
C ILE A 186 29.52 26.67 -40.20
N THR A 187 30.31 27.21 -41.12
CA THR A 187 29.94 27.36 -42.53
C THR A 187 30.22 26.07 -43.29
N THR A 188 29.27 25.60 -44.09
CA THR A 188 29.36 24.33 -44.85
C THR A 188 30.15 24.45 -46.16
N ASN A 189 30.73 25.62 -46.42
CA ASN A 189 31.57 25.93 -47.58
C ASN A 189 32.84 25.05 -47.60
N THR A 190 32.69 23.91 -48.30
CA THR A 190 33.66 23.02 -48.95
C THR A 190 34.81 22.34 -48.19
N SER A 191 35.12 22.60 -46.91
CA SER A 191 36.29 21.95 -46.26
C SER A 191 36.03 20.89 -45.17
N LEU A 192 34.79 20.65 -44.72
CA LEU A 192 34.53 19.73 -43.60
C LEU A 192 33.89 18.40 -44.05
N THR A 193 34.64 17.31 -44.08
CA THR A 193 34.12 16.03 -44.59
C THR A 193 33.51 15.20 -43.45
N PRO A 194 32.20 14.84 -43.52
CA PRO A 194 31.57 14.03 -42.48
C PRO A 194 32.29 12.69 -42.32
N ASN A 195 32.50 12.27 -41.08
CA ASN A 195 33.28 11.07 -40.77
C ASN A 195 32.45 9.93 -40.19
N VAL A 196 31.12 10.00 -40.31
CA VAL A 196 30.20 9.05 -39.68
C VAL A 196 29.12 8.60 -40.67
N SER A 197 28.82 7.31 -40.69
CA SER A 197 27.73 6.72 -41.47
C SER A 197 26.51 6.42 -40.59
N ALA A 198 25.31 6.33 -41.19
CA ALA A 198 24.08 6.00 -40.47
C ALA A 198 24.17 4.66 -39.71
N ASN A 199 24.75 3.62 -40.31
CA ASN A 199 24.93 2.32 -39.66
C ASN A 199 25.84 2.44 -38.42
N THR A 200 26.93 3.20 -38.52
CA THR A 200 27.81 3.46 -37.39
C THR A 200 27.08 4.15 -36.24
N ILE A 201 26.16 5.08 -36.53
CA ILE A 201 25.34 5.74 -35.51
C ILE A 201 24.42 4.73 -34.83
N ILE A 202 23.70 3.91 -35.60
CA ILE A 202 22.77 2.91 -35.09
C ILE A 202 23.50 1.91 -34.18
N ASP A 203 24.62 1.36 -34.63
CA ASP A 203 25.43 0.41 -33.86
C ASP A 203 25.96 1.05 -32.56
N SER A 204 26.44 2.30 -32.64
CA SER A 204 26.91 3.04 -31.46
C SER A 204 25.79 3.35 -30.47
N CYS A 205 24.58 3.65 -30.97
CA CYS A 205 23.41 3.89 -30.13
C CYS A 205 22.96 2.60 -29.42
N ALA A 206 23.03 1.46 -30.10
CA ALA A 206 22.73 0.16 -29.49
C ALA A 206 23.71 -0.18 -28.36
N ASP A 207 25.03 0.03 -28.58
CA ASP A 207 26.05 -0.14 -27.53
C ASP A 207 25.82 0.83 -26.36
N LEU A 208 25.49 2.09 -26.63
CA LEU A 208 25.17 3.08 -25.60
C LEU A 208 23.95 2.69 -24.78
N ALA A 209 22.87 2.22 -25.41
CA ALA A 209 21.66 1.75 -24.73
C ALA A 209 21.96 0.52 -23.84
N GLU A 210 22.71 -0.45 -24.36
CA GLU A 210 23.13 -1.63 -23.59
C GLU A 210 24.01 -1.24 -22.39
N ARG A 211 24.96 -0.33 -22.60
CA ARG A 211 25.82 0.21 -21.54
C ARG A 211 25.05 1.04 -20.53
N PHE A 212 24.04 1.79 -20.95
CA PHE A 212 23.15 2.54 -20.06
C PHE A 212 22.31 1.59 -19.19
N SER A 213 21.76 0.53 -19.79
CA SER A 213 21.00 -0.49 -19.07
C SER A 213 21.87 -1.27 -18.05
N LYS A 214 23.13 -1.55 -18.40
CA LYS A 214 24.11 -2.22 -17.52
C LYS A 214 24.79 -1.29 -16.51
N SER A 215 24.87 0.00 -16.82
CA SER A 215 25.31 1.05 -15.92
C SER A 215 24.19 1.29 -14.91
N THR A 216 24.13 0.44 -13.87
CA THR A 216 23.48 0.84 -12.61
C THR A 216 23.97 2.24 -12.29
N MET A 217 23.10 3.26 -12.36
CA MET A 217 23.41 4.56 -11.74
C MET A 217 23.89 4.21 -10.33
N ASP A 218 25.10 4.63 -9.94
CA ASP A 218 25.59 4.39 -8.57
C ASP A 218 24.50 4.87 -7.61
N PRO A 219 23.77 3.96 -6.95
CA PRO A 219 22.59 4.35 -6.21
C PRO A 219 23.07 5.16 -5.00
N VAL A 220 22.34 6.23 -4.69
CA VAL A 220 22.52 6.91 -3.40
C VAL A 220 22.20 5.88 -2.33
N LEU A 221 23.15 5.47 -1.50
CA LEU A 221 22.89 4.45 -0.50
C LEU A 221 22.11 5.06 0.68
N PHE A 222 21.30 4.25 1.36
CA PHE A 222 20.61 4.71 2.58
C PHE A 222 21.59 5.27 3.63
N GLU A 223 22.77 4.66 3.77
CA GLU A 223 23.81 5.09 4.71
C GLU A 223 24.48 6.43 4.33
N ASP A 224 24.38 6.84 3.06
CA ASP A 224 24.89 8.14 2.59
C ASP A 224 23.97 9.30 3.02
N VAL A 225 22.69 9.01 3.27
CA VAL A 225 21.67 10.01 3.64
C VAL A 225 21.29 9.96 5.10
N CYS A 226 21.40 8.80 5.74
CA CYS A 226 21.00 8.56 7.12
C CYS A 226 22.17 7.95 7.91
N ASP A 227 22.53 8.57 9.04
CA ASP A 227 23.57 8.05 9.94
C ASP A 227 23.08 6.78 10.65
N THR A 228 23.60 5.64 10.21
CA THR A 228 23.26 4.30 10.71
C THR A 228 24.09 3.88 11.92
N SER A 229 24.95 4.75 12.44
CA SER A 229 25.79 4.43 13.61
C SER A 229 24.94 4.21 14.87
N PRO A 230 25.37 3.34 15.80
CA PRO A 230 24.66 3.13 17.07
C PRO A 230 24.50 4.41 17.91
N GLN A 231 25.40 5.38 17.77
CA GLN A 231 25.35 6.66 18.48
C GLN A 231 24.27 7.61 17.95
N ALA A 232 23.93 7.50 16.66
CA ALA A 232 22.87 8.30 16.04
C ALA A 232 21.47 7.75 16.35
N MET A 233 21.36 6.46 16.71
CA MET A 233 20.11 5.78 16.99
C MET A 233 19.31 6.51 18.08
N TRP A 234 18.07 6.86 17.75
CA TRP A 234 17.05 7.40 18.67
C TRP A 234 17.45 8.70 19.39
N THR A 235 18.29 9.51 18.76
CA THR A 235 18.68 10.84 19.27
C THR A 235 17.64 11.94 18.98
N GLY A 236 16.64 11.65 18.13
CA GLY A 236 15.62 12.59 17.70
C GLY A 236 14.54 12.88 18.75
N ASN A 237 14.02 14.11 18.73
CA ASN A 237 12.91 14.57 19.56
C ASN A 237 11.70 14.92 18.66
N SER A 238 10.55 14.30 18.89
CA SER A 238 9.38 14.47 18.02
C SER A 238 8.41 15.57 18.48
N SER A 239 8.84 16.51 19.33
CA SER A 239 7.96 17.57 19.88
C SER A 239 7.42 18.49 18.78
N ASP A 240 8.27 18.95 17.85
CA ASP A 240 7.89 19.86 16.77
C ASP A 240 7.50 19.16 15.47
N GLY A 241 7.83 17.88 15.31
CA GLY A 241 7.53 17.11 14.10
C GLY A 241 8.34 15.82 14.06
N VAL A 242 8.20 15.06 12.98
CA VAL A 242 9.07 13.92 12.66
C VAL A 242 9.72 14.14 11.31
N THR A 243 11.02 13.91 11.25
CA THR A 243 11.85 14.19 10.08
C THR A 243 12.40 12.91 9.50
N PHE A 244 12.28 12.74 8.20
CA PHE A 244 12.91 11.65 7.46
C PHE A 244 13.74 12.17 6.30
N ASP A 245 14.78 11.40 5.98
CA ASP A 245 15.64 11.58 4.83
C ASP A 245 15.01 10.86 3.62
N VAL A 246 15.14 11.44 2.42
CA VAL A 246 14.58 10.89 1.17
C VAL A 246 15.67 10.43 0.22
N GLY A 247 16.71 11.25 0.06
CA GLY A 247 17.68 11.09 -1.01
C GLY A 247 18.56 12.34 -1.14
N MET A 248 19.20 12.52 -2.27
CA MET A 248 20.10 13.65 -2.54
C MET A 248 19.49 14.61 -3.56
N TYR A 249 19.49 15.90 -3.24
CA TYR A 249 19.29 16.99 -4.19
C TYR A 249 20.64 17.69 -4.40
N GLY A 250 21.27 17.41 -5.54
CA GLY A 250 22.66 17.80 -5.76
C GLY A 250 23.60 17.13 -4.77
N LEU A 251 24.21 17.92 -3.88
CA LEU A 251 25.11 17.42 -2.82
C LEU A 251 24.47 17.38 -1.44
N GLU A 252 23.22 17.83 -1.32
CA GLU A 252 22.53 17.97 -0.03
C GLU A 252 21.53 16.84 0.16
N THR A 253 21.48 16.30 1.38
CA THR A 253 20.44 15.34 1.76
C THR A 253 19.10 16.06 1.84
N THR A 254 18.14 15.59 1.04
CA THR A 254 16.76 16.07 1.11
C THR A 254 16.07 15.46 2.32
N ARG A 255 15.70 16.32 3.27
CA ARG A 255 14.92 15.99 4.46
C ARG A 255 13.54 16.59 4.40
N VAL A 256 12.56 15.85 4.89
CA VAL A 256 11.18 16.29 5.00
C VAL A 256 10.74 16.17 6.45
N THR A 257 10.15 17.23 7.01
CA THR A 257 9.61 17.22 8.37
C THR A 257 8.09 17.27 8.33
N ILE A 258 7.45 16.18 8.76
CA ILE A 258 6.00 16.11 8.92
C ILE A 258 5.59 16.51 10.34
N GLY A 259 4.53 17.29 10.44
CA GLY A 259 3.96 17.75 11.69
C GLY A 259 4.54 19.06 12.22
N SER A 260 5.43 19.71 11.46
CA SER A 260 6.00 21.02 11.79
C SER A 260 4.92 22.08 11.91
N ASN A 261 4.91 22.78 13.05
CA ASN A 261 4.00 23.89 13.25
C ASN A 261 4.36 25.09 12.36
N ARG A 262 5.65 25.29 12.07
CA ARG A 262 6.16 26.42 11.29
C ARG A 262 5.86 26.27 9.80
N GLU A 263 6.21 25.12 9.23
CA GLU A 263 6.11 24.88 7.79
C GLU A 263 4.71 24.40 7.38
N GLN A 264 3.89 24.04 8.36
CA GLN A 264 2.55 23.52 8.17
C GLN A 264 2.45 22.25 7.30
N LEU A 265 3.50 21.44 7.29
CA LEU A 265 3.57 20.20 6.52
C LEU A 265 3.01 19.02 7.33
N HIS A 266 1.75 18.60 7.14
CA HIS A 266 1.10 17.61 8.03
C HIS A 266 0.86 16.24 7.46
N ASN A 267 0.73 16.14 6.14
CA ASN A 267 0.49 14.90 5.43
C ASN A 267 1.32 14.90 4.14
N ALA A 268 1.65 13.70 3.66
CA ALA A 268 2.36 13.49 2.41
C ALA A 268 1.57 12.59 1.46
N LEU A 269 1.70 12.87 0.17
CA LEU A 269 1.21 12.05 -0.92
C LEU A 269 2.40 11.54 -1.72
N ILE A 270 2.45 10.24 -1.97
CA ILE A 270 3.48 9.59 -2.76
C ILE A 270 2.81 8.93 -3.97
N THR A 271 3.29 9.22 -5.18
CA THR A 271 2.85 8.52 -6.39
C THR A 271 3.99 7.98 -7.22
N GLY A 272 3.72 6.95 -8.01
CA GLY A 272 4.67 6.37 -8.96
C GLY A 272 4.08 5.17 -9.68
N ALA A 273 4.39 5.00 -10.97
CA ALA A 273 3.96 3.81 -11.69
C ALA A 273 4.61 2.54 -11.10
N VAL A 274 4.07 1.37 -11.45
CA VAL A 274 4.62 0.07 -11.06
C VAL A 274 6.12 0.01 -11.38
N GLY A 275 6.92 -0.44 -10.41
CA GLY A 275 8.37 -0.59 -10.56
C GLY A 275 9.19 0.71 -10.51
N GLN A 276 8.60 1.88 -10.28
CA GLN A 276 9.33 3.17 -10.32
C GLN A 276 10.02 3.56 -9.00
N GLY A 277 9.97 2.69 -7.98
CA GLY A 277 10.69 2.90 -6.72
C GLY A 277 9.84 3.43 -5.55
N LYS A 278 8.51 3.41 -5.65
CA LYS A 278 7.59 3.80 -4.56
C LYS A 278 7.80 2.98 -3.28
N SER A 279 7.80 1.65 -3.37
CA SER A 279 8.03 0.76 -2.22
C SER A 279 9.42 0.97 -1.60
N ASN A 280 10.44 1.20 -2.44
CA ASN A 280 11.78 1.59 -1.98
C ASN A 280 11.76 2.91 -1.20
N LEU A 281 11.08 3.94 -1.71
CA LEU A 281 10.94 5.21 -1.00
C LEU A 281 10.23 5.04 0.35
N ILE A 282 9.15 4.24 0.42
CA ILE A 282 8.47 3.94 1.68
C ILE A 282 9.45 3.29 2.67
N ALA A 283 10.27 2.34 2.21
CA ALA A 283 11.29 1.72 3.05
C ALA A 283 12.33 2.74 3.55
N VAL A 284 12.84 3.64 2.70
CA VAL A 284 13.75 4.73 3.10
C VAL A 284 13.12 5.60 4.18
N ILE A 285 11.87 6.03 3.98
CA ILE A 285 11.14 6.90 4.92
C ILE A 285 10.99 6.19 6.27
N LEU A 286 10.48 4.96 6.28
CA LEU A 286 10.24 4.19 7.49
C LEU A 286 11.53 3.97 8.28
N HIS A 287 12.63 3.58 7.61
CA HIS A 287 13.89 3.33 8.30
C HIS A 287 14.57 4.62 8.77
N SER A 288 14.48 5.72 8.02
CA SER A 288 14.98 7.02 8.49
C SER A 288 14.22 7.48 9.75
N LEU A 289 12.89 7.34 9.77
CA LEU A 289 12.08 7.62 10.96
C LEU A 289 12.47 6.74 12.15
N CYS A 290 12.57 5.43 11.95
CA CYS A 290 12.87 4.46 13.00
C CYS A 290 14.31 4.55 13.53
N GLN A 291 15.27 4.95 12.68
CA GLN A 291 16.64 5.23 13.09
C GLN A 291 16.70 6.48 13.97
N ARG A 292 15.93 7.52 13.60
CA ARG A 292 15.98 8.83 14.27
C ARG A 292 15.21 8.87 15.58
N TYR A 293 14.03 8.26 15.67
CA TYR A 293 13.14 8.38 16.82
C TYR A 293 12.95 7.05 17.54
N SER A 294 12.95 7.05 18.88
CA SER A 294 12.59 5.87 19.68
C SER A 294 11.10 5.50 19.50
N PRO A 295 10.68 4.23 19.71
CA PRO A 295 9.27 3.86 19.81
C PRO A 295 8.47 4.62 20.89
N ARG A 296 9.16 5.33 21.80
CA ARG A 296 8.54 6.26 22.77
C ARG A 296 8.17 7.61 22.15
N GLU A 297 8.87 8.02 21.10
CA GLU A 297 8.70 9.28 20.38
C GLU A 297 7.85 9.12 19.12
N LEU A 298 7.78 7.91 18.55
CA LEU A 298 7.11 7.62 17.29
C LEU A 298 6.37 6.27 17.33
N GLU A 299 5.14 6.26 16.84
CA GLU A 299 4.33 5.07 16.55
C GLU A 299 3.95 5.03 15.07
N LEU A 300 3.93 3.83 14.50
CA LEU A 300 3.62 3.59 13.10
C LEU A 300 2.38 2.72 12.94
N TYR A 301 1.54 3.09 11.97
CA TYR A 301 0.41 2.28 11.49
C TYR A 301 0.61 2.07 10.00
N LEU A 302 0.73 0.82 9.57
CA LEU A 302 1.12 0.46 8.23
C LEU A 302 -0.02 -0.33 7.57
N LEU A 303 -0.56 0.15 6.47
CA LEU A 303 -1.65 -0.52 5.73
C LEU A 303 -1.21 -0.75 4.29
N ASP A 304 -1.24 -2.00 3.86
CA ASP A 304 -0.96 -2.44 2.50
C ASP A 304 -2.23 -3.07 1.92
N PHE A 305 -2.79 -2.47 0.86
CA PHE A 305 -4.03 -2.91 0.23
C PHE A 305 -3.82 -3.79 -1.02
N LYS A 306 -2.58 -4.03 -1.46
CA LYS A 306 -2.33 -4.82 -2.68
C LYS A 306 -1.17 -5.81 -2.50
N GLU A 307 -1.46 -7.10 -2.62
CA GLU A 307 -0.51 -8.23 -2.58
C GLU A 307 0.31 -8.36 -1.27
N GLY A 308 0.19 -7.42 -0.32
CA GLY A 308 0.81 -7.46 1.00
C GLY A 308 2.34 -7.46 1.00
N VAL A 309 3.01 -7.41 -0.16
CA VAL A 309 4.45 -7.66 -0.28
C VAL A 309 5.28 -6.51 0.30
N THR A 310 4.85 -5.26 0.09
CA THR A 310 5.68 -4.08 0.41
C THR A 310 5.96 -3.97 1.91
N LEU A 311 4.95 -4.25 2.74
CA LEU A 311 5.03 -4.08 4.19
C LEU A 311 5.23 -5.38 4.99
N ARG A 312 5.10 -6.58 4.38
CA ARG A 312 5.25 -7.88 5.06
C ARG A 312 6.58 -8.07 5.78
N GLN A 313 7.68 -7.57 5.21
CA GLN A 313 9.01 -7.60 5.83
C GLN A 313 9.11 -6.85 7.18
N TYR A 314 8.10 -6.06 7.54
CA TYR A 314 8.01 -5.36 8.83
C TYR A 314 7.10 -6.05 9.83
N ALA A 315 6.43 -7.14 9.42
CA ALA A 315 5.58 -7.96 10.26
C ALA A 315 6.44 -8.92 11.11
N ASN A 316 5.90 -9.37 12.23
CA ASN A 316 6.49 -10.42 13.06
C ASN A 316 6.05 -11.82 12.60
N ILE A 317 6.16 -12.08 11.30
CA ILE A 317 5.81 -13.36 10.66
C ILE A 317 7.12 -14.03 10.21
N ASP A 318 7.39 -15.25 10.65
CA ASP A 318 8.53 -16.09 10.24
C ASP A 318 9.95 -15.51 10.47
N HIS A 319 10.08 -14.29 11.01
CA HIS A 319 11.35 -13.65 11.33
C HIS A 319 11.26 -12.70 12.53
N GLN A 320 12.42 -12.33 13.09
CA GLN A 320 12.52 -11.42 14.25
C GLN A 320 12.93 -9.99 13.89
N ASP A 321 13.05 -9.69 12.59
CA ASP A 321 13.62 -8.44 12.08
C ASP A 321 12.52 -7.41 11.74
N TYR A 322 11.57 -7.21 12.65
CA TYR A 322 10.43 -6.31 12.45
C TYR A 322 10.64 -4.94 13.09
N LEU A 323 9.76 -3.99 12.78
CA LEU A 323 9.86 -2.60 13.29
C LEU A 323 9.21 -2.46 14.68
N PRO A 324 9.97 -2.11 15.74
CA PRO A 324 9.43 -1.96 17.11
C PRO A 324 8.44 -0.81 17.30
N HIS A 325 8.38 0.10 16.33
CA HIS A 325 7.50 1.27 16.31
C HIS A 325 6.09 0.96 15.82
N VAL A 326 5.92 -0.16 15.10
CA VAL A 326 4.65 -0.50 14.46
C VAL A 326 3.66 -1.00 15.51
N ARG A 327 2.49 -0.36 15.56
CA ARG A 327 1.38 -0.71 16.46
C ARG A 327 0.34 -1.58 15.77
N ALA A 328 0.08 -1.32 14.51
CA ALA A 328 -0.78 -2.13 13.66
C ALA A 328 -0.20 -2.19 12.25
N LEU A 329 -0.23 -3.37 11.67
CA LEU A 329 0.22 -3.65 10.33
C LEU A 329 -0.86 -4.48 9.63
N GLY A 330 -1.45 -3.94 8.59
CA GLY A 330 -2.43 -4.65 7.76
C GLY A 330 -1.78 -5.13 6.47
N LEU A 331 -1.66 -6.45 6.31
CA LEU A 331 -1.25 -7.12 5.08
C LEU A 331 -2.50 -7.53 4.31
N GLU A 332 -2.52 -7.25 3.01
CA GLU A 332 -3.69 -7.51 2.17
C GLU A 332 -4.97 -6.99 2.84
N SER A 333 -4.88 -5.75 3.33
CA SER A 333 -5.90 -5.15 4.17
C SER A 333 -7.20 -5.04 3.40
N ASP A 334 -8.30 -5.40 4.05
CA ASP A 334 -9.62 -5.05 3.53
C ASP A 334 -10.01 -3.63 3.96
N VAL A 335 -11.02 -3.09 3.28
CA VAL A 335 -11.53 -1.74 3.52
C VAL A 335 -12.01 -1.59 4.97
N GLU A 336 -12.57 -2.66 5.54
CA GLU A 336 -12.99 -2.73 6.94
C GLU A 336 -11.86 -2.48 7.92
N PHE A 337 -10.71 -3.15 7.75
CA PHE A 337 -9.56 -2.96 8.63
C PHE A 337 -8.99 -1.55 8.50
N GLY A 338 -8.90 -1.02 7.28
CA GLY A 338 -8.53 0.37 7.06
C GLY A 338 -9.45 1.35 7.79
N MET A 339 -10.77 1.13 7.70
CA MET A 339 -11.77 1.92 8.43
C MET A 339 -11.63 1.77 9.96
N ALA A 340 -11.41 0.56 10.46
CA ALA A 340 -11.20 0.30 11.88
C ALA A 340 -9.96 1.05 12.41
N VAL A 341 -8.89 1.13 11.62
CA VAL A 341 -7.68 1.90 11.94
C VAL A 341 -8.00 3.41 12.00
N LEU A 342 -8.73 3.95 11.01
CA LEU A 342 -9.13 5.36 11.02
C LEU A 342 -10.01 5.71 12.22
N GLN A 343 -10.97 4.84 12.56
CA GLN A 343 -11.84 4.99 13.73
C GLN A 343 -11.03 4.94 15.05
N HIS A 344 -10.09 3.99 15.16
CA HIS A 344 -9.18 3.89 16.29
C HIS A 344 -8.38 5.19 16.46
N LEU A 345 -7.77 5.69 15.39
CA LEU A 345 -6.99 6.93 15.41
C LEU A 345 -7.84 8.15 15.74
N TYR A 346 -9.12 8.16 15.33
CA TYR A 346 -10.06 9.20 15.74
C TYR A 346 -10.34 9.19 17.26
N ALA A 347 -10.47 8.01 17.86
CA ALA A 347 -10.58 7.87 19.31
C ALA A 347 -9.30 8.35 20.02
N VAL A 348 -8.12 8.03 19.47
CA VAL A 348 -6.82 8.55 19.96
C VAL A 348 -6.77 10.08 19.89
N TYR A 349 -7.16 10.67 18.76
CA TYR A 349 -7.30 12.12 18.58
C TYR A 349 -8.18 12.73 19.67
N GLN A 350 -9.39 12.19 19.87
CA GLN A 350 -10.31 12.72 20.89
C GLN A 350 -9.72 12.64 22.30
N ARG A 351 -9.07 11.52 22.64
CA ARG A 351 -8.40 11.34 23.93
C ARG A 351 -7.29 12.37 24.13
N ARG A 352 -6.44 12.58 23.13
CA ARG A 352 -5.34 13.57 23.15
C ARG A 352 -5.87 15.00 23.27
N MET A 353 -6.92 15.36 22.52
CA MET A 353 -7.53 16.70 22.62
C MET A 353 -8.12 16.98 24.01
N ARG A 354 -8.80 15.99 24.62
CA ARG A 354 -9.28 16.11 26.00
C ARG A 354 -8.13 16.29 26.98
N LEU A 355 -7.03 15.54 26.80
CA LEU A 355 -5.83 15.65 27.61
C LEU A 355 -5.20 17.05 27.49
N PHE A 356 -4.97 17.53 26.27
CA PHE A 356 -4.33 18.83 26.05
C PHE A 356 -5.19 19.97 26.61
N LYS A 357 -6.51 19.90 26.42
CA LYS A 357 -7.46 20.88 26.97
C LYS A 357 -7.40 20.97 28.50
N ARG A 358 -7.21 19.86 29.22
CA ARG A 358 -7.07 19.86 30.70
C ARG A 358 -5.81 20.61 31.17
N HIS A 359 -4.80 20.72 30.30
CA HIS A 359 -3.55 21.43 30.56
C HIS A 359 -3.48 22.78 29.82
N SER A 360 -4.62 23.32 29.34
CA SER A 360 -4.67 24.57 28.57
C SER A 360 -3.77 24.59 27.32
N CYS A 361 -3.48 23.41 26.76
CA CYS A 361 -2.67 23.24 25.57
C CYS A 361 -3.56 23.02 24.35
N GLN A 362 -3.17 23.58 23.21
CA GLN A 362 -3.92 23.47 21.95
C GLN A 362 -3.45 22.31 21.07
N ASN A 363 -2.21 21.85 21.24
CA ASN A 363 -1.60 20.82 20.42
C ASN A 363 -0.54 20.03 21.19
N ILE A 364 -0.06 18.96 20.57
CA ILE A 364 0.92 18.04 21.16
C ILE A 364 2.22 18.73 21.57
N LYS A 365 2.71 19.70 20.78
CA LYS A 365 3.95 20.42 21.08
C LYS A 365 3.82 21.19 22.40
N GLN A 366 2.80 22.04 22.50
CA GLN A 366 2.53 22.82 23.72
C GLN A 366 2.34 21.90 24.95
N TYR A 367 1.65 20.77 24.76
CA TYR A 367 1.46 19.80 25.84
C TYR A 367 2.77 19.19 26.31
N ARG A 368 3.65 18.77 25.39
CA ARG A 368 4.96 18.21 25.71
C ARG A 368 5.87 19.24 26.37
N GLU A 369 5.92 20.46 25.86
CA GLU A 369 6.74 21.55 26.39
C GLU A 369 6.29 21.98 27.81
N SER A 370 4.99 22.03 28.05
CA SER A 370 4.45 22.45 29.36
C SER A 370 4.53 21.38 30.45
N THR A 371 4.42 20.11 30.08
CA THR A 371 4.35 19.00 31.06
C THR A 371 5.63 18.17 31.16
N GLY A 372 6.51 18.23 30.15
CA GLY A 372 7.63 17.32 30.00
C GLY A 372 7.23 15.87 29.66
N ALA A 373 5.94 15.58 29.52
CA ALA A 373 5.47 14.24 29.17
C ALA A 373 5.82 13.90 27.72
N VAL A 374 6.21 12.65 27.47
CA VAL A 374 6.45 12.16 26.11
C VAL A 374 5.17 11.49 25.61
N VAL A 375 4.56 12.11 24.59
CA VAL A 375 3.45 11.52 23.83
C VAL A 375 3.99 11.27 22.42
N PRO A 376 4.00 10.01 21.93
CA PRO A 376 4.56 9.70 20.62
C PRO A 376 3.72 10.34 19.51
N ARG A 377 4.39 10.83 18.47
CA ARG A 377 3.71 11.16 17.21
C ARG A 377 3.34 9.88 16.49
N ILE A 378 2.23 9.92 15.76
CA ILE A 378 1.76 8.79 14.98
C ILE A 378 1.94 9.11 13.50
N VAL A 379 2.60 8.23 12.76
CA VAL A 379 2.64 8.26 11.29
C VAL A 379 1.88 7.06 10.75
N VAL A 380 0.91 7.32 9.90
CA VAL A 380 0.08 6.32 9.23
C VAL A 380 0.53 6.26 7.79
N VAL A 381 1.03 5.11 7.36
CA VAL A 381 1.40 4.85 5.96
C VAL A 381 0.33 3.95 5.36
N ILE A 382 -0.32 4.43 4.30
CA ILE A 382 -1.32 3.67 3.55
C ILE A 382 -0.80 3.50 2.13
N ASP A 383 -0.34 2.30 1.80
CA ASP A 383 0.05 1.94 0.45
C ASP A 383 -1.16 1.48 -0.36
N GLU A 384 -1.23 1.95 -1.60
CA GLU A 384 -2.38 1.84 -2.49
C GLU A 384 -3.70 2.30 -1.85
N PHE A 385 -3.70 3.47 -1.19
CA PHE A 385 -4.88 3.96 -0.46
C PHE A 385 -6.15 4.09 -1.34
N GLN A 386 -5.99 4.24 -2.67
CA GLN A 386 -7.12 4.28 -3.59
C GLN A 386 -7.93 2.97 -3.63
N MET A 387 -7.31 1.83 -3.28
CA MET A 387 -8.00 0.54 -3.20
C MET A 387 -9.09 0.55 -2.11
N MET A 388 -8.95 1.42 -1.09
CA MET A 388 -10.01 1.64 -0.08
C MET A 388 -11.28 2.24 -0.68
N LEU A 389 -11.20 2.78 -1.91
CA LEU A 389 -12.27 3.47 -2.60
C LEU A 389 -12.89 2.60 -3.71
N ASP A 390 -12.36 1.40 -3.95
CA ASP A 390 -12.88 0.50 -4.99
C ASP A 390 -14.25 -0.09 -4.59
N ASP A 391 -14.49 -0.28 -3.29
CA ASP A 391 -15.81 -0.65 -2.79
C ASP A 391 -16.74 0.56 -2.71
N LYS A 392 -17.52 0.77 -3.77
CA LYS A 392 -18.50 1.88 -3.89
C LYS A 392 -19.47 2.01 -2.72
N SER A 393 -19.75 0.94 -1.98
CA SER A 393 -20.64 1.00 -0.82
C SER A 393 -20.01 1.72 0.37
N MET A 394 -18.69 1.56 0.54
CA MET A 394 -17.90 2.09 1.65
C MET A 394 -17.08 3.33 1.27
N ALA A 395 -16.83 3.55 -0.02
CA ALA A 395 -15.91 4.57 -0.51
C ALA A 395 -16.29 5.99 -0.05
N ARG A 396 -17.59 6.32 0.02
CA ARG A 396 -18.06 7.59 0.58
C ARG A 396 -17.69 7.78 2.06
N ASP A 397 -17.86 6.73 2.87
CA ASP A 397 -17.53 6.77 4.29
C ASP A 397 -16.03 6.83 4.51
N VAL A 398 -15.26 6.12 3.69
CA VAL A 398 -13.79 6.18 3.67
C VAL A 398 -13.33 7.60 3.34
N VAL A 399 -13.82 8.21 2.25
CA VAL A 399 -13.46 9.59 1.86
C VAL A 399 -13.84 10.57 2.95
N ALA A 400 -15.04 10.45 3.53
CA ALA A 400 -15.49 11.33 4.61
C ALA A 400 -14.58 11.20 5.85
N MET A 401 -14.22 9.98 6.23
CA MET A 401 -13.37 9.72 7.39
C MET A 401 -11.92 10.16 7.15
N LEU A 402 -11.35 9.88 5.98
CA LEU A 402 -10.01 10.33 5.59
C LEU A 402 -9.93 11.86 5.54
N SER A 403 -10.86 12.53 4.86
CA SER A 403 -10.92 14.00 4.77
C SER A 403 -11.01 14.65 6.15
N LYS A 404 -11.84 14.08 7.02
CA LYS A 404 -11.96 14.52 8.41
C LYS A 404 -10.67 14.31 9.19
N SER A 405 -10.02 13.15 9.00
CA SER A 405 -8.78 12.79 9.69
C SER A 405 -7.63 13.70 9.29
N THR A 406 -7.35 13.85 7.99
CA THR A 406 -6.25 14.66 7.46
C THR A 406 -6.31 16.13 7.92
N ARG A 407 -7.53 16.66 8.13
CA ARG A 407 -7.76 18.01 8.65
C ARG A 407 -7.60 18.13 10.18
N LEU A 408 -8.15 17.20 10.96
CA LEU A 408 -8.24 17.33 12.42
C LEU A 408 -6.99 16.85 13.16
N PHE A 409 -6.28 15.87 12.60
CA PHE A 409 -5.27 15.10 13.31
C PHE A 409 -3.95 15.82 13.56
N ARG A 410 -3.67 16.90 12.81
CA ARG A 410 -2.51 17.78 12.95
C ARG A 410 -2.20 18.13 14.41
N ALA A 411 -3.19 18.65 15.15
CA ALA A 411 -3.00 19.11 16.52
C ALA A 411 -2.71 17.95 17.50
N ALA A 412 -3.19 16.75 17.20
CA ALA A 412 -2.95 15.53 17.98
C ALA A 412 -1.60 14.87 17.69
N GLY A 413 -0.85 15.35 16.69
CA GLY A 413 0.41 14.76 16.25
C GLY A 413 0.21 13.43 15.52
N ILE A 414 -0.87 13.30 14.74
CA ILE A 414 -1.14 12.14 13.88
C ILE A 414 -1.05 12.62 12.43
N HIS A 415 -0.30 11.90 11.61
CA HIS A 415 0.09 12.32 10.26
C HIS A 415 -0.06 11.19 9.25
N PHE A 416 -0.48 11.50 8.03
CA PHE A 416 -0.64 10.52 6.96
C PHE A 416 0.46 10.60 5.91
N ILE A 417 0.91 9.45 5.44
CA ILE A 417 1.66 9.25 4.20
C ILE A 417 0.79 8.33 3.33
N LEU A 418 0.13 8.92 2.34
CA LEU A 418 -0.74 8.22 1.41
C LEU A 418 0.06 7.89 0.15
N ALA A 419 0.10 6.62 -0.25
CA ALA A 419 0.85 6.17 -1.40
C ALA A 419 -0.10 5.51 -2.43
N SER A 420 0.13 5.77 -3.72
CA SER A 420 -0.75 5.30 -4.79
C SER A 420 0.00 5.14 -6.11
N GLN A 421 -0.36 4.15 -6.93
CA GLN A 421 0.12 4.06 -8.30
C GLN A 421 -0.51 5.11 -9.22
N THR A 422 -1.83 5.26 -9.12
CA THR A 422 -2.64 6.13 -9.99
C THR A 422 -3.72 6.82 -9.19
N ILE A 423 -3.83 8.14 -9.37
CA ILE A 423 -4.83 8.97 -8.70
C ILE A 423 -5.82 9.54 -9.72
N ALA A 424 -5.44 9.65 -11.00
CA ALA A 424 -6.28 10.31 -12.01
C ALA A 424 -7.53 9.53 -12.43
N SER A 425 -7.66 8.27 -12.04
CA SER A 425 -8.79 7.36 -12.32
C SER A 425 -9.83 7.28 -11.20
N GLY A 426 -9.51 7.76 -9.99
CA GLY A 426 -10.42 7.71 -8.84
C GLY A 426 -11.55 8.73 -8.97
N ILE A 427 -12.68 8.34 -9.58
CA ILE A 427 -13.85 9.20 -9.82
C ILE A 427 -14.38 9.85 -8.52
N GLU A 428 -14.20 9.19 -7.37
CA GLU A 428 -14.62 9.68 -6.06
C GLU A 428 -13.62 10.64 -5.39
N LEU A 429 -12.37 10.63 -5.84
CA LEU A 429 -11.35 11.61 -5.48
C LEU A 429 -11.40 12.76 -6.49
N SER A 430 -12.44 13.58 -6.41
CA SER A 430 -12.43 14.85 -7.14
C SER A 430 -11.19 15.66 -6.71
N LYS A 431 -10.61 16.43 -7.63
CA LYS A 431 -9.42 17.29 -7.35
C LYS A 431 -9.69 18.33 -6.24
N ASP A 432 -10.97 18.59 -5.96
CA ASP A 432 -11.46 19.44 -4.88
C ASP A 432 -11.70 18.68 -3.56
N SER A 433 -11.35 17.39 -3.49
CA SER A 433 -11.45 16.65 -2.23
C SER A 433 -10.49 17.25 -1.21
N ASP A 434 -11.03 17.50 -0.01
CA ASP A 434 -10.30 18.08 1.13
C ASP A 434 -8.95 17.37 1.38
N ILE A 435 -8.82 16.10 1.02
CA ILE A 435 -7.60 15.29 1.20
C ILE A 435 -6.38 15.93 0.50
N PHE A 436 -6.48 16.30 -0.79
CA PHE A 436 -5.33 16.90 -1.52
C PHE A 436 -5.01 18.30 -1.02
N ALA A 437 -6.03 19.06 -0.62
CA ALA A 437 -5.87 20.38 -0.01
C ALA A 437 -5.23 20.32 1.39
N GLN A 438 -5.30 19.17 2.08
CA GLN A 438 -4.62 18.92 3.36
C GLN A 438 -3.27 18.18 3.21
N THR A 439 -2.77 18.04 1.98
CA THR A 439 -1.53 17.28 1.70
C THR A 439 -0.50 18.15 0.95
N PRO A 440 0.26 18.99 1.70
CA PRO A 440 1.24 19.91 1.13
C PRO A 440 2.49 19.22 0.58
N ILE A 441 2.89 18.09 1.19
CA ILE A 441 4.04 17.31 0.73
C ILE A 441 3.57 16.38 -0.38
N ARG A 442 4.15 16.52 -1.57
CA ARG A 442 3.88 15.66 -2.73
C ARG A 442 5.19 15.14 -3.27
N ILE A 443 5.34 13.82 -3.26
CA ILE A 443 6.51 13.13 -3.77
C ILE A 443 6.07 12.27 -4.96
N ALA A 444 6.51 12.63 -6.16
CA ALA A 444 6.11 11.95 -7.38
C ALA A 444 7.33 11.27 -8.01
N HIS A 445 7.33 9.94 -8.01
CA HIS A 445 8.18 9.14 -8.87
C HIS A 445 7.70 9.23 -10.33
N ARG A 446 8.47 8.62 -11.22
CA ARG A 446 8.14 8.54 -12.63
C ARG A 446 6.70 8.06 -12.86
N ASN A 447 5.96 8.79 -13.69
CA ASN A 447 4.55 8.51 -13.98
C ASN A 447 4.13 9.07 -15.34
N SER A 448 2.87 8.88 -15.76
CA SER A 448 2.36 9.56 -16.95
C SER A 448 2.21 11.07 -16.73
N ILE A 449 2.13 11.87 -17.80
CA ILE A 449 1.86 13.32 -17.72
C ILE A 449 0.60 13.59 -16.89
N ARG A 450 -0.48 12.85 -17.16
CA ARG A 450 -1.75 13.01 -16.45
C ARG A 450 -1.64 12.70 -14.96
N GLU A 451 -0.86 11.69 -14.58
CA GLU A 451 -0.64 11.33 -13.18
C GLU A 451 0.30 12.31 -12.47
N SER A 452 1.30 12.84 -13.18
CA SER A 452 2.16 13.93 -12.68
C SER A 452 1.30 15.13 -12.31
N GLU A 453 0.39 15.56 -13.19
CA GLU A 453 -0.49 16.70 -12.90
C GLU A 453 -1.55 16.38 -11.85
N ALA A 454 -2.03 15.14 -11.76
CA ALA A 454 -2.95 14.72 -10.70
C ALA A 454 -2.27 14.79 -9.32
N THR A 455 -0.99 14.45 -9.24
CA THR A 455 -0.21 14.48 -8.00
C THR A 455 0.28 15.88 -7.66
N LEU A 456 0.97 16.52 -8.60
CA LEU A 456 1.70 17.77 -8.41
C LEU A 456 0.88 19.00 -8.83
N GLY A 457 -0.35 18.85 -9.32
CA GLY A 457 -1.17 19.98 -9.75
C GLY A 457 -1.09 20.28 -11.25
N LEU A 458 -2.08 21.02 -11.74
CA LEU A 458 -2.27 21.30 -13.16
C LEU A 458 -1.04 22.00 -13.77
N GLY A 459 -0.56 21.52 -14.91
CA GLY A 459 0.64 22.02 -15.60
C GLY A 459 1.96 21.51 -15.01
N ASN A 460 1.96 20.85 -13.85
CA ASN A 460 3.17 20.29 -13.26
C ASN A 460 3.42 18.87 -13.79
N THR A 461 4.14 18.80 -14.92
CA THR A 461 4.46 17.56 -15.63
C THR A 461 5.82 16.96 -15.25
N ALA A 462 6.48 17.52 -14.23
CA ALA A 462 7.88 17.24 -13.91
C ALA A 462 8.16 15.76 -13.57
N ALA A 463 7.17 15.02 -13.05
CA ALA A 463 7.35 13.61 -12.74
C ALA A 463 7.37 12.71 -13.99
N ALA A 464 6.84 13.17 -15.13
CA ALA A 464 6.76 12.37 -16.34
C ALA A 464 8.12 12.14 -17.02
N ASP A 465 9.07 13.03 -16.77
CA ASP A 465 10.40 13.02 -17.40
C ASP A 465 11.49 12.44 -16.47
N LEU A 466 11.11 11.83 -15.35
CA LEU A 466 12.06 11.24 -14.39
C LEU A 466 12.60 9.89 -14.87
N HIS A 467 13.82 9.56 -14.42
CA HIS A 467 14.35 8.20 -14.51
C HIS A 467 13.99 7.37 -13.27
N MET A 468 14.17 6.04 -13.36
CA MET A 468 14.02 5.15 -12.21
C MET A 468 14.99 5.58 -11.08
N GLY A 469 14.53 5.52 -9.84
CA GLY A 469 15.30 5.99 -8.68
C GLY A 469 15.30 7.51 -8.49
N GLN A 470 14.61 8.27 -9.33
CA GLN A 470 14.38 9.71 -9.13
C GLN A 470 12.94 9.98 -8.71
N ALA A 471 12.75 11.07 -7.95
CA ALA A 471 11.44 11.60 -7.58
C ALA A 471 11.45 13.13 -7.56
N ILE A 472 10.31 13.76 -7.86
CA ILE A 472 10.09 15.16 -7.52
C ILE A 472 9.60 15.21 -6.07
N VAL A 473 10.34 15.89 -5.20
CA VAL A 473 9.88 16.26 -3.86
C VAL A 473 9.38 17.70 -3.92
N ASN A 474 8.10 17.89 -3.64
CA ASN A 474 7.42 19.19 -3.59
C ASN A 474 6.83 19.40 -2.20
N LEU A 475 7.11 20.56 -1.59
CA LEU A 475 6.66 20.88 -0.23
C LEU A 475 5.62 22.02 -0.18
N ASP A 476 5.06 22.40 -1.33
CA ASP A 476 4.13 23.53 -1.46
C ASP A 476 2.96 23.20 -2.38
N TYR A 477 2.19 22.16 -2.01
CA TYR A 477 0.94 21.79 -2.69
C TYR A 477 1.08 21.54 -4.20
N GLY A 478 2.28 21.18 -4.66
CA GLY A 478 2.54 20.93 -6.06
C GLY A 478 2.95 22.18 -6.88
N ALA A 479 3.16 23.32 -6.24
CA ALA A 479 3.64 24.53 -6.92
C ALA A 479 4.96 24.23 -7.68
N ILE A 480 5.00 24.54 -8.98
CA ILE A 480 6.13 24.18 -9.86
C ILE A 480 7.46 24.69 -9.31
N ALA A 481 7.48 25.91 -8.74
CA ALA A 481 8.67 26.51 -8.14
C ALA A 481 9.22 25.75 -6.92
N SER A 482 8.43 24.86 -6.31
CA SER A 482 8.80 24.04 -5.16
C SER A 482 9.30 22.64 -5.56
N ASN A 483 9.32 22.32 -6.86
CA ASN A 483 9.82 21.04 -7.36
C ASN A 483 11.32 20.90 -7.10
N ARG A 484 11.71 19.81 -6.43
CA ARG A 484 13.11 19.39 -6.30
C ARG A 484 13.27 17.98 -6.87
N LYS A 485 14.13 17.82 -7.88
CA LYS A 485 14.45 16.51 -8.46
C LYS A 485 15.48 15.78 -7.60
N VAL A 486 15.01 14.81 -6.83
CA VAL A 486 15.81 14.08 -5.84
C VAL A 486 16.18 12.71 -6.38
N ALA A 487 17.47 12.35 -6.27
CA ALA A 487 17.90 10.96 -6.39
C ALA A 487 17.56 10.24 -5.09
N VAL A 488 16.56 9.36 -5.13
CA VAL A 488 16.02 8.65 -3.96
C VAL A 488 17.05 7.65 -3.48
N ALA A 489 17.24 7.57 -2.16
CA ALA A 489 18.16 6.60 -1.59
C ALA A 489 17.69 5.16 -1.85
N TRP A 490 18.63 4.24 -1.99
CA TRP A 490 18.36 2.82 -2.14
C TRP A 490 18.26 2.13 -0.78
N ALA A 491 17.13 1.48 -0.57
CA ALA A 491 16.78 0.72 0.62
C ALA A 491 17.30 -0.71 0.51
N ASP A 492 18.62 -0.90 0.62
CA ASP A 492 19.23 -2.23 0.63
C ASP A 492 18.80 -3.03 1.88
N ASP A 493 17.99 -4.07 1.70
CA ASP A 493 17.47 -4.86 2.82
C ASP A 493 18.57 -5.58 3.61
N ALA A 494 19.75 -5.87 3.02
CA ALA A 494 20.86 -6.41 3.79
C ALA A 494 21.33 -5.45 4.90
N VAL A 495 21.26 -4.14 4.64
CA VAL A 495 21.55 -3.09 5.63
C VAL A 495 20.35 -2.90 6.56
N LEU A 496 19.15 -2.80 5.98
CA LEU A 496 17.95 -2.43 6.72
C LEU A 496 17.48 -3.52 7.70
N SER A 497 17.50 -4.80 7.30
CA SER A 497 17.17 -5.93 8.19
C SER A 497 18.05 -5.95 9.45
N ARG A 498 19.35 -5.68 9.30
CA ARG A 498 20.29 -5.55 10.43
C ARG A 498 19.89 -4.42 11.38
N LEU A 499 19.46 -3.28 10.85
CA LEU A 499 18.95 -2.17 11.66
C LEU A 499 17.68 -2.55 12.40
N ARG A 500 16.70 -3.17 11.72
CA ARG A 500 15.44 -3.63 12.34
C ARG A 500 15.69 -4.58 13.51
N ARG A 501 16.56 -5.58 13.31
CA ARG A 501 16.97 -6.52 14.36
C ARG A 501 17.58 -5.79 15.56
N ASN A 502 18.50 -4.86 15.31
CA ASN A 502 19.13 -4.07 16.38
C ASN A 502 18.09 -3.23 17.14
N TRP A 503 17.19 -2.54 16.44
CA TRP A 503 16.13 -1.75 17.07
C TRP A 503 15.21 -2.60 17.93
N TRP A 504 14.82 -3.78 17.44
CA TRP A 504 13.97 -4.71 18.19
C TRP A 504 14.62 -5.16 19.49
N ILE A 505 15.89 -5.58 19.44
CA ILE A 505 16.66 -6.00 20.63
C ILE A 505 16.66 -4.92 21.71
N HIS A 506 16.80 -3.65 21.33
CA HIS A 506 16.82 -2.54 22.28
C HIS A 506 15.43 -2.13 22.78
N ALA A 507 14.37 -2.37 21.99
CA ALA A 507 13.02 -1.91 22.31
C ALA A 507 12.16 -2.95 23.05
N ARG A 508 12.47 -4.25 22.90
CA ARG A 508 11.61 -5.38 23.33
C ARG A 508 11.17 -5.35 24.80
N ASP A 509 11.94 -4.68 25.67
CA ASP A 509 11.63 -4.59 27.10
C ASP A 509 10.57 -3.52 27.43
N PHE A 510 10.28 -2.60 26.50
CA PHE A 510 9.33 -1.51 26.71
C PHE A 510 8.34 -1.27 25.55
N THR A 511 8.42 -2.06 24.49
CA THR A 511 7.44 -2.06 23.38
C THR A 511 6.88 -3.46 23.20
N ARG A 512 5.74 -3.57 22.51
CA ARG A 512 5.16 -4.86 22.10
C ARG A 512 5.48 -5.12 20.64
N PRO A 513 5.52 -6.39 20.20
CA PRO A 513 5.56 -6.73 18.78
C PRO A 513 4.37 -6.12 18.02
N PRO A 514 4.51 -5.88 16.71
CA PRO A 514 3.41 -5.41 15.87
C PRO A 514 2.18 -6.31 15.98
N TYR A 515 0.99 -5.71 16.04
CA TYR A 515 -0.23 -6.45 15.71
C TYR A 515 -0.34 -6.54 14.19
N VAL A 516 -0.35 -7.76 13.66
CA VAL A 516 -0.46 -8.02 12.23
C VAL A 516 -1.85 -8.54 11.93
N TYR A 517 -2.59 -7.73 11.19
CA TYR A 517 -3.83 -8.12 10.56
C TYR A 517 -3.53 -8.62 9.15
N ASP A 518 -4.10 -9.76 8.81
CA ASP A 518 -4.05 -10.32 7.47
C ASP A 518 -5.47 -10.73 7.10
N GLY A 519 -6.02 -10.12 6.05
CA GLY A 519 -7.41 -10.30 5.67
C GLY A 519 -7.74 -11.74 5.25
N THR A 520 -6.73 -12.48 4.79
CA THR A 520 -6.83 -13.87 4.34
C THR A 520 -6.68 -14.87 5.49
N LYS A 521 -6.07 -14.44 6.59
CA LYS A 521 -5.73 -15.33 7.70
C LYS A 521 -6.97 -15.97 8.33
N VAL A 522 -6.90 -17.29 8.41
CA VAL A 522 -7.81 -18.12 9.20
C VAL A 522 -7.46 -17.97 10.68
N ILE A 523 -8.48 -17.75 11.52
CA ILE A 523 -8.31 -17.69 12.98
C ILE A 523 -8.93 -18.91 13.66
N ARG A 524 -8.29 -19.35 14.75
CA ARG A 524 -8.67 -20.53 15.53
C ARG A 524 -8.92 -20.17 16.99
N LEU A 525 -9.75 -20.96 17.67
CA LEU A 525 -10.16 -20.70 19.06
C LEU A 525 -9.00 -20.79 20.06
N ASP A 526 -7.93 -21.54 19.76
CA ASP A 526 -6.75 -21.65 20.63
C ASP A 526 -6.06 -20.30 20.84
N ALA A 527 -6.15 -19.38 19.87
CA ALA A 527 -5.64 -18.01 20.01
C ALA A 527 -6.36 -17.23 21.14
N ALA A 528 -7.61 -17.58 21.44
CA ALA A 528 -8.41 -16.99 22.53
C ALA A 528 -8.41 -17.83 23.81
N SER A 529 -7.70 -18.97 23.85
CA SER A 529 -7.73 -19.92 24.98
C SER A 529 -7.30 -19.29 26.30
N ALA A 530 -6.20 -18.51 26.31
CA ALA A 530 -5.73 -17.82 27.51
C ALA A 530 -6.77 -16.83 28.06
N GLU A 531 -7.42 -16.08 27.17
CA GLU A 531 -8.48 -15.13 27.53
C GLU A 531 -9.71 -15.85 28.09
N MET A 532 -10.15 -16.92 27.43
CA MET A 532 -11.29 -17.73 27.85
C MET A 532 -11.05 -18.36 29.23
N LEU A 533 -9.86 -18.91 29.46
CA LEU A 533 -9.47 -19.54 30.73
C LEU A 533 -9.28 -18.52 31.87
N ALA A 534 -8.87 -17.29 31.57
CA ALA A 534 -8.82 -16.23 32.59
C ALA A 534 -10.21 -15.89 33.16
N THR A 535 -11.27 -16.10 32.38
CA THR A 535 -12.67 -15.84 32.75
C THR A 535 -13.48 -17.11 33.05
N ARG A 536 -12.80 -18.22 33.40
CA ARG A 536 -13.41 -19.56 33.49
C ARG A 536 -14.57 -19.70 34.49
N GLY A 537 -14.70 -18.81 35.47
CA GLY A 537 -15.80 -18.82 36.46
C GLY A 537 -16.88 -17.75 36.25
N GLY A 538 -16.91 -17.08 35.10
CA GLY A 538 -17.89 -16.04 34.77
C GLY A 538 -19.24 -16.61 34.27
N ARG A 539 -20.17 -15.71 33.92
CA ARG A 539 -21.41 -16.07 33.19
C ARG A 539 -21.07 -16.75 31.88
N PRO A 540 -21.82 -17.74 31.36
CA PRO A 540 -21.49 -18.39 30.09
C PRO A 540 -21.39 -17.36 28.95
N GLU A 541 -20.47 -17.54 28.01
CA GLU A 541 -20.20 -16.60 26.91
C GLU A 541 -19.74 -17.44 25.71
N LEU A 542 -20.15 -17.00 24.52
CA LEU A 542 -19.69 -17.55 23.25
C LEU A 542 -18.52 -16.75 22.72
N PHE A 543 -17.58 -17.44 22.08
CA PHE A 543 -16.48 -16.86 21.33
C PHE A 543 -16.74 -17.12 19.85
N VAL A 544 -17.18 -16.09 19.13
CA VAL A 544 -17.69 -16.25 17.75
C VAL A 544 -16.70 -15.80 16.68
N GLY A 545 -15.64 -15.11 17.05
CA GLY A 545 -14.61 -14.66 16.12
C GLY A 545 -13.79 -13.49 16.65
N GLU A 546 -12.92 -12.96 15.81
CA GLU A 546 -12.14 -11.74 16.08
C GLU A 546 -12.80 -10.53 15.42
N ARG A 547 -12.96 -9.44 16.18
CA ARG A 547 -13.43 -8.16 15.62
C ARG A 547 -12.33 -7.58 14.74
N ILE A 548 -12.71 -7.10 13.56
CA ILE A 548 -11.82 -6.31 12.70
C ILE A 548 -11.49 -5.00 13.41
N SER A 549 -10.34 -4.95 14.08
CA SER A 549 -9.98 -3.88 15.00
C SER A 549 -8.47 -3.81 15.20
N VAL A 550 -7.97 -2.63 15.60
CA VAL A 550 -6.57 -2.47 15.99
C VAL A 550 -6.30 -3.29 17.25
N GLY A 551 -5.49 -4.35 17.13
CA GLY A 551 -5.08 -5.20 18.24
C GLY A 551 -5.86 -6.51 18.39
N GLY A 552 -6.84 -6.78 17.52
CA GLY A 552 -7.48 -8.08 17.40
C GLY A 552 -8.22 -8.57 18.63
N SER A 553 -9.36 -7.95 18.96
CA SER A 553 -10.16 -8.36 20.12
C SER A 553 -11.18 -9.45 19.74
N SER A 554 -11.21 -10.54 20.51
CA SER A 554 -12.27 -11.56 20.42
C SER A 554 -13.66 -10.95 20.66
N LEU A 555 -14.64 -11.29 19.82
CA LEU A 555 -16.04 -10.99 20.06
C LEU A 555 -16.63 -12.04 21.01
N LYS A 556 -16.92 -11.60 22.24
CA LYS A 556 -17.62 -12.37 23.27
C LYS A 556 -19.10 -12.00 23.30
N LEU A 557 -19.97 -12.98 23.41
CA LEU A 557 -21.42 -12.79 23.55
C LEU A 557 -21.92 -13.50 24.81
N ASP A 558 -22.59 -12.77 25.71
CA ASP A 558 -23.08 -13.28 27.01
C ASP A 558 -24.18 -14.34 26.81
N PHE A 559 -23.95 -15.62 27.11
CA PHE A 559 -24.89 -16.71 26.81
C PHE A 559 -25.57 -17.25 28.09
N GLY A 560 -26.22 -16.35 28.82
CA GLY A 560 -26.96 -16.69 30.04
C GLY A 560 -28.35 -17.31 29.79
N GLU A 561 -29.07 -17.57 30.87
CA GLU A 561 -30.43 -18.14 30.90
C GLU A 561 -31.53 -17.10 30.63
N ASP A 562 -31.20 -15.97 29.98
CA ASP A 562 -32.20 -14.96 29.62
C ASP A 562 -33.14 -15.52 28.52
N SER A 563 -34.41 -15.11 28.53
CA SER A 563 -35.36 -15.48 27.47
C SER A 563 -34.83 -15.02 26.11
N GLY A 564 -34.85 -15.88 25.09
CA GLY A 564 -34.34 -15.58 23.75
C GLY A 564 -32.86 -15.87 23.51
N ARG A 565 -32.08 -16.31 24.51
CA ARG A 565 -30.66 -16.70 24.35
C ARG A 565 -30.49 -18.05 23.66
N ASN A 566 -30.83 -18.05 22.37
CA ASN A 566 -30.51 -19.09 21.41
C ASN A 566 -29.63 -18.48 20.31
N MET A 567 -28.91 -19.32 19.58
CA MET A 567 -28.01 -18.90 18.51
C MET A 567 -28.36 -19.55 17.17
N ALA A 568 -28.52 -18.73 16.13
CA ALA A 568 -28.73 -19.18 14.77
C ALA A 568 -27.58 -18.73 13.86
N VAL A 569 -26.98 -19.67 13.14
CA VAL A 569 -26.02 -19.41 12.08
C VAL A 569 -26.74 -19.58 10.74
N PHE A 570 -26.58 -18.62 9.84
CA PHE A 570 -27.25 -18.58 8.55
C PHE A 570 -26.27 -18.56 7.37
N GLY A 571 -26.67 -19.22 6.28
CA GLY A 571 -25.99 -19.18 4.98
C GLY A 571 -24.94 -20.28 4.80
N ALA A 572 -24.22 -20.22 3.68
CA ALA A 572 -23.26 -21.25 3.29
C ALA A 572 -21.99 -21.18 4.15
N GLY A 573 -21.59 -22.31 4.71
CA GLY A 573 -20.40 -22.43 5.55
C GLY A 573 -19.09 -22.65 4.76
N GLU A 574 -19.16 -23.16 3.53
CA GLU A 574 -18.04 -23.46 2.61
C GLU A 574 -18.20 -22.70 1.28
N GLU A 575 -17.14 -22.60 0.46
CA GLU A 575 -17.24 -21.98 -0.88
C GLU A 575 -17.89 -22.97 -1.83
N GLN A 576 -18.94 -22.52 -2.53
CA GLN A 576 -19.44 -23.25 -3.67
C GLN A 576 -18.60 -22.81 -4.87
N PHE A 577 -17.76 -23.70 -5.38
CA PHE A 577 -17.20 -23.52 -6.71
C PHE A 577 -18.35 -23.65 -7.71
N ASP A 578 -18.68 -22.56 -8.40
CA ASP A 578 -19.36 -22.68 -9.68
C ASP A 578 -18.33 -23.29 -10.64
N ASP A 579 -18.49 -24.56 -10.99
CA ASP A 579 -17.70 -25.33 -11.98
C ASP A 579 -17.82 -24.75 -13.42
N ALA A 580 -18.22 -23.48 -13.58
CA ALA A 580 -18.58 -22.88 -14.85
C ALA A 580 -17.50 -21.99 -15.50
N ASP A 581 -16.42 -21.64 -14.80
CA ASP A 581 -15.41 -20.68 -15.30
C ASP A 581 -13.97 -21.22 -15.29
N ILE A 582 -13.78 -22.52 -15.57
CA ILE A 582 -12.46 -23.03 -15.97
C ILE A 582 -12.49 -23.42 -17.45
N ASP A 583 -12.27 -22.43 -18.31
CA ASP A 583 -11.82 -22.67 -19.69
C ASP A 583 -10.34 -23.08 -19.61
N VAL A 584 -10.09 -24.38 -19.42
CA VAL A 584 -8.74 -24.95 -19.56
C VAL A 584 -8.45 -25.12 -21.05
N ASP A 585 -8.18 -24.02 -21.74
CA ASP A 585 -7.48 -24.04 -23.03
C ASP A 585 -6.93 -22.64 -23.34
N GLU A 586 -5.86 -22.26 -22.65
CA GLU A 586 -4.70 -21.58 -23.26
C GLU A 586 -3.62 -21.33 -22.19
N VAL A 587 -2.36 -21.41 -22.61
CA VAL A 587 -1.14 -21.09 -21.83
C VAL A 587 -0.54 -22.25 -21.02
N THR A 588 0.09 -23.21 -21.71
CA THR A 588 1.58 -23.33 -21.76
C THR A 588 2.01 -24.67 -22.36
N GLY A 589 2.75 -24.61 -23.46
CA GLY A 589 3.52 -25.75 -23.96
C GLY A 589 4.82 -25.87 -23.19
N ILE A 590 4.90 -26.80 -22.23
CA ILE A 590 6.14 -27.41 -21.73
C ILE A 590 5.84 -28.88 -21.42
N GLY A 591 6.63 -29.80 -21.99
CA GLY A 591 6.46 -31.24 -21.86
C GLY A 591 6.77 -31.79 -20.45
N PRO A 592 6.43 -33.07 -20.18
CA PRO A 592 6.48 -33.64 -18.83
C PRO A 592 7.93 -33.95 -18.44
N GLY A 593 8.47 -33.18 -17.50
CA GLY A 593 9.71 -33.46 -16.80
C GLY A 593 9.41 -33.86 -15.36
N ALA A 594 9.76 -35.10 -15.02
CA ALA A 594 9.61 -35.70 -13.71
C ALA A 594 10.41 -34.99 -12.62
N THR A 595 9.80 -34.81 -11.45
CA THR A 595 10.44 -34.93 -10.13
C THR A 595 9.35 -35.21 -9.09
N ASP A 596 9.22 -36.48 -8.69
CA ASP A 596 8.73 -36.86 -7.37
C ASP A 596 9.78 -36.40 -6.36
N ASP A 597 9.41 -35.48 -5.46
CA ASP A 597 10.00 -35.25 -4.13
C ASP A 597 9.35 -33.99 -3.53
N ALA A 598 8.09 -34.10 -3.12
CA ALA A 598 7.45 -33.15 -2.22
C ALA A 598 7.41 -33.77 -0.82
N SER A 599 8.11 -33.13 0.10
CA SER A 599 8.11 -33.46 1.53
C SER A 599 6.70 -33.35 2.13
N ASP A 600 6.36 -34.26 3.05
CA ASP A 600 5.12 -34.34 3.85
C ASP A 600 4.73 -33.06 4.64
N ALA A 601 5.47 -31.94 4.50
CA ALA A 601 5.17 -30.66 5.14
C ALA A 601 4.17 -29.79 4.35
N ASP A 602 3.99 -30.02 3.05
CA ASP A 602 3.05 -29.25 2.20
C ASP A 602 1.64 -29.89 2.11
N ALA A 603 1.46 -31.12 2.60
CA ALA A 603 0.17 -31.79 2.61
C ALA A 603 -0.83 -31.16 3.60
N ASP A 604 -0.36 -30.65 4.74
CA ASP A 604 -1.21 -30.00 5.75
C ASP A 604 -1.71 -28.60 5.30
N ALA A 605 -1.05 -27.96 4.34
CA ALA A 605 -1.45 -26.63 3.83
C ALA A 605 -2.59 -26.71 2.80
N GLN A 606 -2.70 -27.81 2.05
CA GLN A 606 -3.78 -28.02 1.06
C GLN A 606 -5.12 -28.43 1.70
N ASP A 607 -5.10 -29.07 2.88
CA ASP A 607 -6.32 -29.45 3.61
C ASP A 607 -7.00 -28.26 4.34
N GLU A 608 -6.32 -27.11 4.48
CA GLU A 608 -6.87 -25.91 5.13
C GLU A 608 -7.76 -25.07 4.21
N GLU A 609 -7.76 -25.31 2.90
CA GLU A 609 -8.40 -24.45 1.90
C GLU A 609 -9.94 -24.61 1.85
N HIS A 610 -10.51 -25.61 2.53
CA HIS A 610 -11.94 -25.98 2.42
C HIS A 610 -12.66 -26.24 3.75
N VAL A 611 -12.46 -25.38 4.75
CA VAL A 611 -13.13 -25.47 6.05
C VAL A 611 -14.53 -24.83 6.06
N ASN A 612 -15.43 -25.40 6.86
CA ASN A 612 -16.79 -24.93 7.04
C ASN A 612 -16.91 -24.00 8.26
N ASN A 613 -17.01 -22.70 8.02
CA ASN A 613 -17.10 -21.70 9.10
C ASN A 613 -18.35 -21.86 9.98
N ALA A 614 -19.45 -22.40 9.43
CA ALA A 614 -20.66 -22.62 10.20
C ALA A 614 -20.50 -23.77 11.20
N ILE A 615 -19.86 -24.86 10.78
CA ILE A 615 -19.48 -25.96 11.67
C ILE A 615 -18.50 -25.44 12.74
N GLY A 616 -17.51 -24.64 12.33
CA GLY A 616 -16.53 -24.06 13.24
C GLY A 616 -17.17 -23.22 14.35
N LEU A 617 -18.07 -22.30 14.00
CA LEU A 617 -18.80 -21.49 14.98
C LEU A 617 -19.53 -22.33 16.03
N LEU A 618 -20.21 -23.41 15.62
CA LEU A 618 -20.96 -24.29 16.54
C LEU A 618 -20.04 -25.16 17.41
N GLN A 619 -18.96 -25.72 16.83
CA GLN A 619 -17.94 -26.45 17.60
C GLN A 619 -17.30 -25.55 18.66
N ASN A 620 -16.89 -24.34 18.25
CA ASN A 620 -16.24 -23.38 19.12
C ASN A 620 -17.17 -22.86 20.22
N ALA A 621 -18.46 -22.66 19.90
CA ALA A 621 -19.48 -22.33 20.90
C ALA A 621 -19.62 -23.44 21.95
N ALA A 622 -19.71 -24.70 21.54
CA ALA A 622 -19.82 -25.83 22.46
C ALA A 622 -18.59 -25.94 23.39
N ILE A 623 -17.39 -25.81 22.84
CA ILE A 623 -16.13 -25.83 23.62
C ILE A 623 -16.09 -24.65 24.59
N ALA A 624 -16.42 -23.43 24.16
CA ALA A 624 -16.41 -22.27 25.03
C ALA A 624 -17.38 -22.41 26.22
N LEU A 625 -18.59 -22.91 25.95
CA LEU A 625 -19.60 -23.19 26.99
C LEU A 625 -19.13 -24.28 27.96
N ALA A 626 -18.55 -25.37 27.45
CA ALA A 626 -18.02 -26.45 28.28
C ALA A 626 -16.88 -25.97 29.18
N LEU A 627 -15.89 -25.27 28.62
CA LEU A 627 -14.71 -24.83 29.36
C LEU A 627 -15.05 -23.82 30.47
N ARG A 628 -16.09 -23.00 30.28
CA ARG A 628 -16.57 -22.02 31.27
C ARG A 628 -17.63 -22.57 32.22
N ASN A 629 -18.17 -23.76 31.96
CA ASN A 629 -19.00 -24.45 32.95
C ASN A 629 -18.10 -25.13 34.00
N THR A 630 -17.74 -24.40 35.06
CA THR A 630 -16.95 -24.98 36.17
C THR A 630 -17.78 -25.85 37.11
N LYS A 631 -19.11 -25.81 37.02
CA LYS A 631 -20.01 -26.63 37.85
C LYS A 631 -20.09 -28.07 37.36
N GLY A 632 -19.73 -28.33 36.09
CA GLY A 632 -19.85 -29.65 35.46
C GLY A 632 -21.29 -30.05 35.15
N ASN A 633 -22.25 -29.13 35.28
CA ASN A 633 -23.69 -29.41 35.17
C ASN A 633 -24.23 -29.04 33.77
N ALA A 634 -23.57 -29.50 32.71
CA ALA A 634 -23.99 -29.25 31.33
C ALA A 634 -24.01 -30.52 30.48
N GLN A 635 -25.09 -30.69 29.73
CA GLN A 635 -25.29 -31.75 28.75
C GLN A 635 -25.28 -31.15 27.35
N PHE A 636 -24.49 -31.75 26.46
CA PHE A 636 -24.41 -31.37 25.05
C PHE A 636 -25.08 -32.44 24.19
N ILE A 637 -26.14 -32.06 23.48
CA ILE A 637 -26.86 -32.94 22.56
C ILE A 637 -26.61 -32.43 21.14
N VAL A 638 -25.94 -33.22 20.30
CA VAL A 638 -25.59 -32.84 18.93
C VAL A 638 -26.36 -33.66 17.93
N CYS A 639 -27.04 -32.98 17.00
CA CYS A 639 -27.59 -33.56 15.79
C CYS A 639 -26.76 -33.09 14.58
N ASP A 640 -25.95 -34.00 14.05
CA ASP A 640 -25.11 -33.76 12.89
C ASP A 640 -25.80 -34.27 11.62
N LEU A 641 -26.22 -33.35 10.76
CA LEU A 641 -26.84 -33.64 9.47
C LEU A 641 -25.90 -33.32 8.31
N THR A 642 -24.62 -33.07 8.56
CA THR A 642 -23.63 -32.86 7.49
C THR A 642 -23.37 -34.17 6.73
N ASP A 643 -22.92 -34.08 5.49
CA ASP A 643 -22.47 -35.27 4.76
C ASP A 643 -21.15 -35.80 5.33
N ALA A 644 -20.82 -37.06 5.03
CA ALA A 644 -19.66 -37.73 5.60
C ALA A 644 -18.33 -37.04 5.27
N ASP A 645 -18.23 -36.43 4.09
CA ASP A 645 -17.02 -35.74 3.65
C ASP A 645 -16.86 -34.42 4.41
N ALA A 646 -17.93 -33.61 4.53
CA ALA A 646 -17.93 -32.41 5.35
C ALA A 646 -17.61 -32.72 6.83
N ALA A 647 -18.22 -33.76 7.41
CA ALA A 647 -17.94 -34.16 8.79
C ALA A 647 -16.47 -34.58 9.01
N LYS A 648 -15.87 -35.25 8.02
CA LYS A 648 -14.47 -35.67 8.05
C LYS A 648 -13.52 -34.48 7.87
N ARG A 649 -13.74 -33.62 6.87
CA ARG A 649 -12.92 -32.41 6.60
C ARG A 649 -12.86 -31.47 7.81
N ASN A 650 -13.96 -31.36 8.55
CA ASN A 650 -14.08 -30.45 9.69
C ASN A 650 -13.82 -31.12 11.06
N ASP A 651 -13.15 -32.28 11.06
CA ASP A 651 -12.73 -33.06 12.25
C ASP A 651 -13.83 -33.28 13.31
N MET A 652 -15.05 -33.65 12.87
CA MET A 652 -16.16 -33.80 13.83
C MET A 652 -15.92 -34.90 14.86
N ASN A 653 -15.28 -36.00 14.46
CA ASN A 653 -14.89 -37.05 15.39
C ASN A 653 -13.88 -36.56 16.44
N GLY A 654 -12.90 -35.74 16.03
CA GLY A 654 -11.94 -35.14 16.94
C GLY A 654 -12.59 -34.18 17.94
N PHE A 655 -13.57 -33.39 17.50
CA PHE A 655 -14.38 -32.55 18.39
C PHE A 655 -15.11 -33.38 19.46
N TYR A 656 -15.79 -34.47 19.09
CA TYR A 656 -16.50 -35.30 20.06
C TYR A 656 -15.56 -35.92 21.10
N GLN A 657 -14.42 -36.45 20.65
CA GLN A 657 -13.38 -36.98 21.54
C GLN A 657 -12.83 -35.90 22.47
N PHE A 658 -12.70 -34.68 21.99
CA PHE A 658 -12.22 -33.56 22.79
C PHE A 658 -13.20 -33.16 23.88
N MET A 659 -14.48 -33.01 23.54
CA MET A 659 -15.55 -32.72 24.49
C MET A 659 -15.62 -33.78 25.61
N GLU A 660 -15.48 -35.06 25.26
CA GLU A 660 -15.37 -36.16 26.23
C GLU A 660 -14.12 -36.02 27.12
N SER A 661 -12.96 -35.70 26.54
CA SER A 661 -11.69 -35.54 27.27
C SER A 661 -11.70 -34.40 28.29
N ILE A 662 -12.48 -33.33 28.05
CA ILE A 662 -12.65 -32.20 28.97
C ILE A 662 -13.81 -32.40 29.97
N GLY A 663 -14.45 -33.58 29.96
CA GLY A 663 -15.48 -33.96 30.93
C GLY A 663 -16.93 -33.68 30.52
N PHE A 664 -17.18 -33.33 29.26
CA PHE A 664 -18.51 -32.99 28.73
C PHE A 664 -18.85 -33.86 27.52
N PRO A 665 -19.10 -35.18 27.71
CA PRO A 665 -19.40 -36.08 26.59
C PRO A 665 -20.64 -35.61 25.84
N VAL A 666 -20.58 -35.72 24.50
CA VAL A 666 -21.67 -35.29 23.61
C VAL A 666 -22.60 -36.46 23.31
N GLN A 667 -23.88 -36.28 23.58
CA GLN A 667 -24.92 -37.20 23.14
C GLN A 667 -25.24 -36.95 21.66
N ARG A 668 -24.92 -37.93 20.80
CA ARG A 668 -25.20 -37.85 19.36
C ARG A 668 -26.63 -38.29 19.06
N VAL A 669 -27.33 -37.54 18.22
CA VAL A 669 -28.72 -37.79 17.82
C VAL A 669 -28.80 -37.87 16.30
N GLU A 670 -29.30 -38.99 15.78
CA GLU A 670 -29.60 -39.13 14.35
C GLU A 670 -30.74 -38.20 13.93
N GLY A 671 -30.73 -37.72 12.68
CA GLY A 671 -31.73 -36.76 12.20
C GLY A 671 -33.18 -37.20 12.36
N LYS A 672 -33.48 -38.51 12.22
CA LYS A 672 -34.83 -39.05 12.43
C LYS A 672 -35.28 -39.01 13.90
N ALA A 673 -34.34 -39.01 14.83
CA ALA A 673 -34.60 -38.98 16.27
C ALA A 673 -34.69 -37.55 16.83
N LEU A 674 -34.22 -36.54 16.08
CA LEU A 674 -34.23 -35.15 16.53
C LEU A 674 -35.63 -34.67 16.94
N GLY A 675 -36.67 -35.02 16.18
CA GLY A 675 -38.04 -34.63 16.49
C GLY A 675 -38.53 -35.18 17.83
N ALA A 676 -38.14 -36.42 18.18
CA ALA A 676 -38.47 -37.02 19.47
C ALA A 676 -37.75 -36.29 20.62
N VAL A 677 -36.44 -36.03 20.45
CA VAL A 677 -35.63 -35.29 21.45
C VAL A 677 -36.19 -33.89 21.70
N VAL A 678 -36.61 -33.17 20.64
CA VAL A 678 -37.22 -31.85 20.79
C VAL A 678 -38.53 -31.90 21.57
N ASN A 679 -39.39 -32.89 21.30
CA ASN A 679 -40.63 -33.10 22.06
C ASN A 679 -40.34 -33.38 23.54
N ASP A 680 -39.41 -34.31 23.82
CA ASP A 680 -39.05 -34.69 25.19
C ASP A 680 -38.49 -33.50 25.98
N LEU A 681 -37.60 -32.72 25.37
CA LEU A 681 -37.07 -31.49 25.98
C LEU A 681 -38.19 -30.47 26.23
N ALA A 682 -39.06 -30.22 25.25
CA ALA A 682 -40.15 -29.25 25.37
C ALA A 682 -41.20 -29.63 26.43
N ASP A 683 -41.43 -30.93 26.65
CA ASP A 683 -42.30 -31.44 27.69
C ASP A 683 -41.65 -31.31 29.07
N SER A 684 -40.34 -31.59 29.16
CA SER A 684 -39.56 -31.50 30.40
C SER A 684 -39.47 -30.07 30.97
N LEU A 685 -39.57 -29.02 30.14
CA LEU A 685 -39.46 -27.62 30.56
C LEU A 685 -40.37 -27.23 31.73
N THR A 686 -41.56 -27.84 31.82
CA THR A 686 -42.53 -27.54 32.88
C THR A 686 -42.10 -28.04 34.25
N SER A 687 -41.31 -29.11 34.29
CA SER A 687 -40.79 -29.73 35.51
C SER A 687 -39.39 -29.25 35.90
N ARG A 688 -38.70 -28.52 35.02
CA ARG A 688 -37.32 -28.06 35.25
C ARG A 688 -37.24 -26.91 36.26
N THR A 689 -36.27 -27.03 37.15
CA THR A 689 -35.87 -26.11 38.21
C THR A 689 -34.49 -25.51 37.91
N ALA A 690 -34.06 -24.54 38.73
CA ALA A 690 -32.75 -23.88 38.55
C ALA A 690 -31.55 -24.78 38.89
N ASP A 691 -31.78 -25.93 39.53
CA ASP A 691 -30.74 -26.88 39.92
C ASP A 691 -30.49 -27.97 38.86
N ASP A 692 -31.34 -28.04 37.82
CA ASP A 692 -31.19 -29.01 36.73
C ASP A 692 -29.99 -28.66 35.83
N ASP A 693 -29.37 -29.69 35.25
CA ASP A 693 -28.24 -29.53 34.33
C ASP A 693 -28.62 -28.70 33.10
N LEU A 694 -27.76 -27.75 32.71
CA LEU A 694 -27.92 -27.00 31.48
C LEU A 694 -27.91 -27.95 30.27
N VAL A 695 -28.81 -27.74 29.32
CA VAL A 695 -28.89 -28.56 28.10
C VAL A 695 -28.64 -27.67 26.88
N TYR A 696 -27.62 -28.01 26.11
CA TYR A 696 -27.31 -27.36 24.84
C TYR A 696 -27.66 -28.31 23.69
N LEU A 697 -28.74 -28.00 22.96
CA LEU A 697 -29.13 -28.71 21.74
C LEU A 697 -28.46 -28.03 20.54
N ILE A 698 -27.55 -28.74 19.88
CA ILE A 698 -26.73 -28.21 18.78
C ILE A 698 -27.06 -28.95 17.49
N GLY A 699 -27.47 -28.22 16.45
CA GLY A 699 -27.82 -28.77 15.15
C GLY A 699 -26.92 -28.28 14.02
N PHE A 700 -26.22 -29.21 13.35
CA PHE A 700 -25.40 -28.91 12.17
C PHE A 700 -26.18 -29.22 10.90
N GLY A 701 -26.45 -28.19 10.07
CA GLY A 701 -27.14 -28.37 8.79
C GLY A 701 -28.64 -28.68 8.93
N LEU A 702 -29.34 -27.94 9.79
CA LEU A 702 -30.73 -28.18 10.16
C LEU A 702 -31.72 -28.05 8.99
N ASP A 703 -31.34 -27.47 7.85
CA ASP A 703 -32.21 -27.42 6.66
C ASP A 703 -32.59 -28.81 6.13
N LYS A 704 -31.81 -29.84 6.45
CA LYS A 704 -32.09 -31.22 6.05
C LYS A 704 -33.23 -31.85 6.86
N VAL A 705 -33.71 -31.19 7.92
CA VAL A 705 -34.89 -31.62 8.68
C VAL A 705 -36.14 -31.19 7.94
N ALA A 706 -36.89 -32.14 7.37
CA ALA A 706 -38.07 -31.81 6.57
C ALA A 706 -39.27 -31.32 7.40
N ASP A 707 -39.49 -31.90 8.59
CA ASP A 707 -40.65 -31.60 9.44
C ASP A 707 -40.20 -31.43 10.90
N MET A 708 -39.92 -30.18 11.27
CA MET A 708 -39.57 -29.82 12.65
C MET A 708 -40.86 -29.80 13.50
N PRO A 709 -40.91 -30.49 14.66
CA PRO A 709 -42.13 -30.55 15.45
C PRO A 709 -42.51 -29.17 15.99
N LYS A 710 -43.82 -28.90 16.12
CA LYS A 710 -44.34 -27.62 16.64
C LYS A 710 -43.85 -27.27 18.05
N SER A 711 -43.45 -28.29 18.82
CA SER A 711 -42.83 -28.15 20.14
C SER A 711 -41.48 -27.42 20.08
N PHE A 712 -40.80 -27.37 18.94
CA PHE A 712 -39.55 -26.62 18.76
C PHE A 712 -39.73 -25.13 19.03
N GLY A 713 -40.83 -24.53 18.56
CA GLY A 713 -41.14 -23.13 18.85
C GLY A 713 -41.33 -22.86 20.35
N LYS A 714 -41.95 -23.80 21.08
CA LYS A 714 -42.07 -23.75 22.54
C LYS A 714 -40.70 -23.88 23.21
N LEU A 715 -39.86 -24.80 22.72
CA LEU A 715 -38.51 -25.04 23.24
C LEU A 715 -37.64 -23.80 23.12
N VAL A 716 -37.60 -23.17 21.94
CA VAL A 716 -36.79 -21.96 21.71
C VAL A 716 -37.28 -20.79 22.57
N LYS A 717 -38.61 -20.66 22.73
CA LYS A 717 -39.21 -19.57 23.50
C LYS A 717 -39.00 -19.70 25.02
N ASP A 718 -39.35 -20.86 25.57
CA ASP A 718 -39.42 -21.08 27.02
C ASP A 718 -38.16 -21.78 27.58
N GLY A 719 -37.33 -22.36 26.70
CA GLY A 719 -36.16 -23.16 27.06
C GLY A 719 -35.04 -22.38 27.75
N PRO A 720 -34.58 -21.23 27.23
CA PRO A 720 -33.42 -20.53 27.81
C PRO A 720 -33.59 -20.19 29.29
N ALA A 721 -34.79 -19.74 29.70
CA ALA A 721 -35.14 -19.45 31.10
C ALA A 721 -35.20 -20.68 32.01
N LYS A 722 -35.07 -21.89 31.44
CA LYS A 722 -35.05 -23.19 32.11
C LYS A 722 -33.73 -23.94 31.87
N GLY A 723 -32.70 -23.24 31.40
CA GLY A 723 -31.38 -23.78 31.11
C GLY A 723 -31.33 -24.69 29.89
N VAL A 724 -32.29 -24.61 28.96
CA VAL A 724 -32.28 -25.36 27.70
C VAL A 724 -32.09 -24.41 26.53
N HIS A 725 -30.94 -24.49 25.86
CA HIS A 725 -30.56 -23.57 24.79
C HIS A 725 -30.40 -24.31 23.46
N VAL A 726 -30.78 -23.63 22.38
CA VAL A 726 -30.66 -24.13 21.01
C VAL A 726 -29.59 -23.35 20.26
N LEU A 727 -28.64 -24.06 19.67
CA LEU A 727 -27.66 -23.52 18.74
C LEU A 727 -27.79 -24.27 17.41
N GLY A 728 -28.02 -23.58 16.31
CA GLY A 728 -28.31 -24.26 15.04
C GLY A 728 -27.74 -23.54 13.83
N TRP A 729 -27.38 -24.31 12.81
CA TRP A 729 -26.98 -23.80 11.51
C TRP A 729 -28.02 -24.13 10.44
N TRP A 730 -28.43 -23.10 9.69
CA TRP A 730 -29.28 -23.18 8.51
C TRP A 730 -28.63 -22.50 7.31
N MET A 731 -28.61 -23.15 6.16
CA MET A 731 -28.24 -22.55 4.87
C MET A 731 -29.29 -21.56 4.39
N LYS A 732 -30.58 -21.82 4.62
CA LYS A 732 -31.69 -20.99 4.13
C LYS A 732 -32.52 -20.43 5.29
N THR A 733 -32.58 -19.10 5.36
CA THR A 733 -33.41 -18.32 6.30
C THR A 733 -34.88 -18.73 6.26
N SER A 734 -35.42 -19.06 5.09
CA SER A 734 -36.81 -19.50 4.91
C SER A 734 -37.12 -20.84 5.57
N VAL A 735 -36.16 -21.78 5.60
CA VAL A 735 -36.32 -23.07 6.27
C VAL A 735 -36.28 -22.88 7.78
N PHE A 736 -35.37 -22.05 8.27
CA PHE A 736 -35.35 -21.63 9.68
C PHE A 736 -36.69 -21.02 10.12
N GLU A 737 -37.24 -20.06 9.36
CA GLU A 737 -38.53 -19.43 9.67
C GLU A 737 -39.68 -20.46 9.75
N SER A 738 -39.66 -21.47 8.87
CA SER A 738 -40.59 -22.60 8.92
C SER A 738 -40.43 -23.44 10.19
N HIS A 739 -39.19 -23.72 10.60
CA HIS A 739 -38.89 -24.55 11.77
C HIS A 739 -39.29 -23.88 13.09
N VAL A 740 -38.95 -22.60 13.26
CA VAL A 740 -39.28 -21.88 14.50
C VAL A 740 -40.78 -21.53 14.57
N GLY A 741 -41.43 -21.36 13.42
CA GLY A 741 -42.82 -20.93 13.32
C GLY A 741 -43.01 -19.43 13.51
N PHE A 742 -44.22 -18.95 13.20
CA PHE A 742 -44.53 -17.52 13.14
C PHE A 742 -44.25 -16.79 14.48
N GLY A 743 -43.50 -15.69 14.42
CA GLY A 743 -43.17 -14.85 15.57
C GLY A 743 -42.05 -15.36 16.47
N ASN A 744 -41.59 -16.60 16.30
CA ASN A 744 -40.56 -17.19 17.17
C ASN A 744 -39.12 -16.88 16.73
N ASN A 745 -38.92 -16.27 15.57
CA ASN A 745 -37.61 -15.75 15.12
C ASN A 745 -37.00 -14.77 16.13
N GLY A 746 -37.84 -14.04 16.89
CA GLY A 746 -37.38 -13.11 17.93
C GLY A 746 -36.78 -13.77 19.16
N TYR A 747 -36.88 -15.10 19.32
CA TYR A 747 -36.26 -15.84 20.44
C TYR A 747 -34.89 -16.42 20.08
N PHE A 748 -34.31 -15.99 18.96
CA PHE A 748 -32.90 -16.16 18.64
C PHE A 748 -32.25 -14.78 18.70
N ASP A 749 -31.79 -14.40 19.89
CA ASP A 749 -31.14 -13.12 20.08
C ASP A 749 -29.82 -13.03 19.32
N ILE A 750 -29.07 -14.15 19.27
CA ILE A 750 -27.81 -14.22 18.55
C ILE A 750 -28.06 -14.78 17.16
N LYS A 751 -27.73 -13.98 16.14
CA LYS A 751 -27.80 -14.38 14.74
C LYS A 751 -26.46 -14.10 14.07
N ILE A 752 -25.93 -15.10 13.37
CA ILE A 752 -24.66 -15.01 12.65
C ILE A 752 -24.89 -15.31 11.19
N MET A 753 -24.42 -14.45 10.29
CA MET A 753 -24.67 -14.54 8.85
C MET A 753 -23.35 -14.78 8.13
N LEU A 754 -23.30 -15.88 7.39
CA LEU A 754 -22.19 -16.30 6.56
C LEU A 754 -22.65 -16.27 5.11
N ARG A 755 -21.96 -15.51 4.26
CA ARG A 755 -22.15 -15.54 2.79
C ARG A 755 -23.61 -15.40 2.31
N LEU A 756 -24.47 -14.74 3.09
CA LEU A 756 -25.82 -14.38 2.65
C LEU A 756 -25.79 -13.10 1.83
N ASP A 757 -26.70 -12.99 0.86
CA ASP A 757 -26.92 -11.74 0.15
C ASP A 757 -27.51 -10.67 1.09
N GLU A 758 -27.31 -9.40 0.73
CA GLU A 758 -27.74 -8.26 1.54
C GLU A 758 -29.24 -8.25 1.82
N ARG A 759 -30.08 -8.70 0.88
CA ARG A 759 -31.55 -8.69 1.05
C ARG A 759 -31.99 -9.69 2.10
N GLU A 760 -31.39 -10.88 2.09
CA GLU A 760 -31.65 -11.90 3.12
C GLU A 760 -31.15 -11.46 4.50
N VAL A 761 -30.00 -10.77 4.58
CA VAL A 761 -29.55 -10.16 5.83
C VAL A 761 -30.52 -9.08 6.32
N GLN A 762 -30.97 -8.19 5.43
CA GLN A 762 -31.93 -7.13 5.76
C GLN A 762 -33.30 -7.68 6.18
N ARG A 763 -33.70 -8.85 5.67
CA ARG A 763 -34.90 -9.55 6.13
C ARG A 763 -34.78 -10.02 7.58
N GLN A 764 -33.59 -10.44 8.00
CA GLN A 764 -33.36 -10.96 9.36
C GLN A 764 -33.02 -9.88 10.39
N LEU A 765 -32.31 -8.82 9.99
CA LEU A 765 -31.78 -7.77 10.88
C LEU A 765 -32.40 -6.39 10.69
N GLY A 766 -33.11 -6.17 9.58
CA GLY A 766 -33.76 -4.91 9.25
C GLY A 766 -33.15 -4.20 8.05
N PRO A 767 -33.91 -3.27 7.42
CA PRO A 767 -33.64 -2.74 6.08
C PRO A 767 -32.41 -1.82 5.96
N PHE A 768 -31.81 -1.41 7.07
CA PHE A 768 -30.65 -0.51 7.08
C PHE A 768 -29.33 -1.25 7.32
N THR A 769 -29.36 -2.58 7.36
CA THR A 769 -28.16 -3.40 7.56
C THR A 769 -27.41 -3.53 6.25
N ALA A 770 -26.22 -2.92 6.17
CA ALA A 770 -25.32 -3.07 5.03
C ALA A 770 -24.50 -4.36 5.17
N TRP A 771 -24.46 -5.17 4.12
CA TRP A 771 -23.69 -6.42 4.12
C TRP A 771 -23.30 -6.82 2.70
N LYS A 772 -22.10 -7.36 2.56
CA LYS A 772 -21.61 -7.95 1.32
C LYS A 772 -21.05 -9.34 1.61
N PRO A 773 -21.63 -10.42 1.04
CA PRO A 773 -21.15 -11.77 1.25
C PRO A 773 -19.71 -11.93 0.77
N ARG A 774 -18.87 -12.49 1.63
CA ARG A 774 -17.42 -12.63 1.45
C ARG A 774 -16.93 -13.90 2.13
N ALA A 775 -15.77 -14.38 1.68
CA ALA A 775 -15.04 -15.44 2.36
C ALA A 775 -14.54 -14.98 3.74
N ASN A 776 -14.45 -15.92 4.68
CA ASN A 776 -13.84 -15.69 6.00
C ASN A 776 -14.39 -14.45 6.76
N ARG A 777 -15.67 -14.10 6.53
CA ARG A 777 -16.34 -12.98 7.20
C ARG A 777 -17.73 -13.43 7.66
N ALA A 778 -18.09 -13.02 8.87
CA ALA A 778 -19.40 -13.24 9.44
C ALA A 778 -19.97 -11.93 9.98
N LEU A 779 -21.26 -11.68 9.75
CA LEU A 779 -21.98 -10.61 10.44
C LEU A 779 -22.63 -11.19 11.69
N VAL A 780 -22.32 -10.64 12.86
CA VAL A 780 -22.87 -11.10 14.13
C VAL A 780 -23.80 -10.05 14.70
N ALA A 781 -25.04 -10.42 14.97
CA ALA A 781 -26.01 -9.60 15.66
C ALA A 781 -26.40 -10.24 17.00
N ASP A 782 -26.63 -9.41 17.99
CA ASP A 782 -27.16 -9.79 19.30
C ASP A 782 -28.19 -8.72 19.71
N SER A 783 -29.48 -9.04 19.64
CA SER A 783 -30.56 -8.09 19.97
C SER A 783 -30.59 -7.65 21.42
N THR A 784 -29.89 -8.35 22.31
CA THR A 784 -29.85 -8.05 23.74
C THR A 784 -28.67 -7.14 24.09
N TYR A 785 -27.47 -7.48 23.60
CA TYR A 785 -26.21 -6.91 24.12
C TYR A 785 -25.40 -6.12 23.09
N LEU A 786 -25.70 -6.24 21.80
CA LEU A 786 -25.04 -5.43 20.76
C LEU A 786 -25.96 -4.29 20.31
N SER A 787 -25.43 -3.07 20.25
CA SER A 787 -26.16 -1.90 19.74
C SER A 787 -26.36 -1.95 18.23
N GLU A 788 -25.45 -2.63 17.52
CA GLU A 788 -25.46 -2.80 16.08
C GLU A 788 -24.76 -4.12 15.70
N PRO A 789 -25.09 -4.72 14.54
CA PRO A 789 -24.37 -5.89 14.04
C PRO A 789 -22.88 -5.61 13.84
N VAL A 790 -22.03 -6.59 14.14
CA VAL A 790 -20.57 -6.49 14.09
C VAL A 790 -20.02 -7.51 13.10
N THR A 791 -19.20 -7.05 12.16
CA THR A 791 -18.44 -7.94 11.27
C THR A 791 -17.23 -8.52 12.01
N VAL A 792 -17.08 -9.84 11.92
CA VAL A 792 -15.94 -10.58 12.52
C VAL A 792 -15.31 -11.52 11.50
N ILE A 793 -14.06 -11.88 11.75
CA ILE A 793 -13.46 -13.09 11.18
C ILE A 793 -13.93 -14.24 12.08
N PRO A 794 -14.71 -15.21 11.60
CA PRO A 794 -15.21 -16.30 12.43
C PRO A 794 -14.10 -17.29 12.79
N TYR A 795 -14.20 -17.92 13.97
CA TYR A 795 -13.29 -19.02 14.31
C TYR A 795 -13.59 -20.27 13.47
N THR A 796 -12.55 -20.84 12.87
CA THR A 796 -12.68 -22.06 12.06
C THR A 796 -12.89 -23.31 12.90
N PRO A 797 -13.31 -24.42 12.26
CA PRO A 797 -13.35 -25.74 12.90
C PRO A 797 -12.09 -26.11 13.67
N VAL A 798 -12.31 -26.88 14.73
CA VAL A 798 -11.29 -27.29 15.68
C VAL A 798 -10.54 -28.48 15.11
N ASN A 799 -9.24 -28.36 14.90
CA ASN A 799 -8.38 -29.45 14.45
C ASN A 799 -7.56 -30.05 15.61
N LEU A 800 -6.69 -31.02 15.31
CA LEU A 800 -5.83 -31.67 16.30
C LEU A 800 -4.90 -30.67 17.03
N GLU A 801 -4.35 -29.68 16.33
CA GLU A 801 -3.45 -28.70 16.91
C GLU A 801 -4.18 -27.78 17.90
N THR A 802 -5.35 -27.27 17.51
CA THR A 802 -6.22 -26.45 18.38
C THR A 802 -6.52 -27.18 19.69
N ARG A 803 -6.90 -28.47 19.60
CA ARG A 803 -7.17 -29.30 20.79
C ARG A 803 -5.95 -29.47 21.68
N ARG A 804 -4.78 -29.74 21.11
CA ARG A 804 -3.52 -29.87 21.86
C ARG A 804 -3.18 -28.59 22.61
N ARG A 805 -3.27 -27.43 21.95
CA ARG A 805 -2.97 -26.13 22.56
C ARG A 805 -3.94 -25.77 23.68
N ILE A 806 -5.25 -25.98 23.49
CA ILE A 806 -6.24 -25.76 24.55
C ILE A 806 -6.00 -26.71 25.74
N THR A 807 -5.69 -27.99 25.47
CA THR A 807 -5.37 -29.00 26.50
C THR A 807 -4.12 -28.60 27.30
N SER A 808 -3.04 -28.19 26.62
CA SER A 808 -1.83 -27.69 27.28
C SER A 808 -2.13 -26.48 28.16
N ALA A 809 -2.91 -25.51 27.65
CA ALA A 809 -3.33 -24.34 28.43
C ALA A 809 -4.19 -24.69 29.66
N LEU A 810 -5.02 -25.74 29.57
CA LEU A 810 -5.88 -26.21 30.66
C LEU A 810 -5.12 -26.94 31.78
N PHE A 811 -4.13 -27.75 31.41
CA PHE A 811 -3.45 -28.67 32.33
C PHE A 811 -2.00 -28.29 32.64
N GLY A 812 -1.47 -27.23 32.02
CA GLY A 812 -0.13 -26.67 32.31
C GLY A 812 1.04 -27.50 31.78
N TYR A 813 0.85 -28.22 30.67
CA TYR A 813 1.89 -29.03 30.01
C TYR A 813 2.73 -28.22 29.03
#